data_AF-A0A6I4U2B0-F1
#
_entry.id   AF-A0A6I4U2B0-F1
#
_cell.length_a   1.000
_cell.length_b   1.000
_cell.length_c   1.000
_cell.angle_alpha   90.00
_cell.angle_beta   90.00
_cell.angle_gamma   90.00
#
_symmetry.space_group_name_H-M   'P 1'
#
loop_
_entity.id
_entity.type
_entity.pdbx_description
1 polymer ?
#
loop_
_entity_poly.entity_id
_entity_poly.type
_entity_poly.pdbx_seq_one_letter_code
_entity_poly.pdbx_strand_id
1 'polypeptide(L)'
;MNTMIRQAAFRGGAILAATAMVLAGCAAAQGSAGAPVARAVSADPLASPAAGEWPSDGRDYSAQRYSPLTQVNAGNVNQLGLAWYADLDTFRGVEGTPIYADGVLYNISAFNVTTAYDAKTGQKLWTFDPKVPREMARFSCCEPVSRGLAMWKDKVIIATLDGRLIGLDRKTGTEIWSARTFGDDFPYTITGAPRVFDGKVVVGQSGGDFGVRGFVSAWDADTGEKVWKFFLAPGNPADGPDGEASDPIMERIRQTWHGEKYWELGGGANPWDAIAYDPKLNLVYVGTGNASPHSRFYRSENQGDNLFVCSIVALNATTGEYVWHYQMNPGEEWDYTCTSSIISAELEIDGKPRSVLMQAPKNGFFYVLDRATGEFISAGEHVKTNWNLGFDANGRPIDNPAVRYGFDPTLVFPGPGGAHNWFPMAFSPRTGLAYFPAYQSGFVFALQPDWVPQPRRSNSGWGGYGPELAQRRAELQAEANSVEKAWLTAYDPVRQRIAWQVELPRHGNGGVFVTASDLVFEGTTKQTFAAFDARTGRVLWEFPTQSAPVAGGISYEVDGEQYIAVNAGWGGGAAQIEQASGTELPRSSARLLVFKLGGTAQLPALAAKEPVPPPPALRASEAEITRGAQLYGQTCAVCHGQNAVGGVKDLRHMSADTHGKFADIVLRGIYVDKGMASFSDIIDADQAKAIHSYLIARANEDWGR
;
A
#
# COMPACT_ATOMS: atom_id res chain seq x y z
N MET A 1 46.28 -78.36 13.57
CA MET A 1 45.91 -78.39 15.01
C MET A 1 44.72 -77.45 15.19
N ASN A 2 43.71 -77.88 15.95
CA ASN A 2 42.63 -77.13 16.63
C ASN A 2 42.00 -75.90 15.94
N THR A 3 40.68 -75.76 15.77
CA THR A 3 39.48 -76.61 16.00
C THR A 3 38.35 -75.88 15.22
N MET A 4 37.47 -76.53 14.44
CA MET A 4 36.15 -77.03 14.89
C MET A 4 35.36 -76.01 15.77
N ILE A 5 34.05 -75.75 15.61
CA ILE A 5 32.98 -76.57 15.04
C ILE A 5 31.64 -75.76 14.90
N ARG A 6 30.81 -76.07 13.87
CA ARG A 6 29.31 -75.96 13.76
C ARG A 6 28.63 -74.58 14.04
N GLN A 7 27.37 -74.31 13.66
CA GLN A 7 26.18 -75.07 13.18
C GLN A 7 25.48 -74.20 12.11
N ALA A 8 24.97 -74.65 10.95
CA ALA A 8 23.85 -75.57 10.67
C ALA A 8 22.48 -75.10 11.24
N ALA A 9 21.32 -75.21 10.56
CA ALA A 9 20.93 -75.53 9.17
C ALA A 9 19.39 -75.37 8.99
N PHE A 10 18.87 -75.67 7.78
CA PHE A 10 17.47 -75.97 7.32
C PHE A 10 17.00 -75.02 6.19
N ARG A 11 16.92 -75.41 4.90
CA ARG A 11 16.08 -76.43 4.17
C ARG A 11 14.72 -75.85 3.73
N GLY A 12 14.22 -76.01 2.49
CA GLY A 12 14.72 -76.60 1.21
C GLY A 12 14.37 -75.67 0.02
N GLY A 13 14.70 -75.89 -1.25
CA GLY A 13 14.68 -77.12 -2.08
C GLY A 13 13.33 -77.20 -2.81
N ALA A 14 13.20 -77.20 -4.15
CA ALA A 14 14.15 -77.18 -5.29
C ALA A 14 13.56 -76.28 -6.44
N ILE A 15 13.92 -76.27 -7.75
CA ILE A 15 14.67 -77.20 -8.63
C ILE A 15 15.31 -76.47 -9.87
N LEU A 16 15.60 -77.19 -10.96
CA LEU A 16 16.20 -76.81 -12.28
C LEU A 16 15.66 -75.53 -12.98
N ALA A 17 16.37 -74.82 -13.88
CA ALA A 17 17.63 -75.11 -14.61
C ALA A 17 18.44 -73.82 -14.99
N ALA A 18 19.55 -74.01 -15.73
CA ALA A 18 20.35 -73.04 -16.51
C ALA A 18 21.67 -72.49 -15.89
N THR A 19 22.75 -73.17 -16.26
CA THR A 19 24.02 -72.65 -16.83
C THR A 19 24.81 -71.57 -16.09
N ALA A 20 26.04 -71.92 -15.68
CA ALA A 20 27.04 -71.00 -15.16
C ALA A 20 28.43 -71.23 -15.78
N MET A 21 29.04 -70.12 -16.23
CA MET A 21 30.45 -69.71 -16.03
C MET A 21 31.59 -70.62 -16.59
N VAL A 22 32.83 -70.18 -16.78
CA VAL A 22 33.61 -68.98 -16.38
C VAL A 22 34.58 -68.64 -17.57
N LEU A 23 35.12 -67.44 -17.84
CA LEU A 23 36.22 -66.75 -17.13
C LEU A 23 36.62 -65.41 -17.81
N ALA A 24 36.88 -64.39 -16.98
CA ALA A 24 37.78 -63.23 -17.10
C ALA A 24 38.20 -62.61 -18.46
N GLY A 25 37.98 -61.29 -18.57
CA GLY A 25 38.65 -60.40 -19.52
C GLY A 25 38.45 -58.92 -19.13
N CYS A 26 39.51 -58.09 -19.21
CA CYS A 26 39.52 -56.70 -18.72
C CYS A 26 38.51 -55.79 -19.43
N ALA A 27 37.88 -54.87 -18.70
CA ALA A 27 37.05 -53.79 -19.27
C ALA A 27 37.49 -52.43 -18.71
N ALA A 28 37.62 -51.44 -19.62
CA ALA A 28 38.07 -50.09 -19.31
C ALA A 28 36.98 -49.25 -18.62
N ALA A 29 37.41 -48.19 -17.92
CA ALA A 29 36.49 -47.25 -17.29
C ALA A 29 35.69 -46.45 -18.33
N GLN A 30 34.36 -46.52 -18.22
CA GLN A 30 33.45 -45.47 -18.69
C GLN A 30 32.65 -44.99 -17.47
N GLY A 31 32.77 -43.70 -17.15
CA GLY A 31 32.06 -43.11 -16.03
C GLY A 31 30.59 -42.97 -16.34
N SER A 32 29.73 -43.72 -15.64
CA SER A 32 28.31 -43.40 -15.55
C SER A 32 28.17 -42.10 -14.75
N ALA A 33 27.84 -41.00 -15.43
CA ALA A 33 27.43 -39.77 -14.76
C ALA A 33 26.22 -40.09 -13.88
N GLY A 34 26.37 -39.92 -12.56
CA GLY A 34 25.24 -40.04 -11.64
C GLY A 34 24.17 -39.02 -12.02
N ALA A 35 22.94 -39.48 -12.24
CA ALA A 35 21.81 -38.58 -12.43
C ALA A 35 21.76 -37.61 -11.24
N PRO A 36 21.55 -36.30 -11.46
CA PRO A 36 21.43 -35.37 -10.36
C PRO A 36 20.24 -35.79 -9.51
N VAL A 37 20.50 -36.15 -8.26
CA VAL A 37 19.44 -36.33 -7.26
C VAL A 37 18.76 -34.97 -7.16
N ALA A 38 17.55 -34.87 -7.70
CA ALA A 38 16.75 -33.66 -7.62
C ALA A 38 16.63 -33.30 -6.14
N ARG A 39 17.29 -32.20 -5.75
CA ARG A 39 17.25 -31.68 -4.39
C ARG A 39 15.79 -31.37 -4.13
N ALA A 40 15.15 -32.12 -3.23
CA ALA A 40 13.77 -31.87 -2.87
C ALA A 40 13.73 -30.44 -2.35
N VAL A 41 13.13 -29.54 -3.12
CA VAL A 41 12.86 -28.18 -2.69
C VAL A 41 11.93 -28.33 -1.50
N SER A 42 12.40 -28.02 -0.30
CA SER A 42 11.53 -27.90 0.86
C SER A 42 10.49 -26.85 0.48
N ALA A 43 9.22 -27.26 0.35
CA ALA A 43 8.17 -26.36 -0.10
C ALA A 43 8.13 -25.16 0.84
N ASP A 44 8.49 -23.99 0.33
CA ASP A 44 8.45 -22.75 1.08
C ASP A 44 6.99 -22.47 1.44
N PRO A 45 6.62 -22.46 2.74
CA PRO A 45 5.23 -22.31 3.16
C PRO A 45 4.67 -20.91 2.82
N LEU A 46 5.51 -19.92 2.50
CA LEU A 46 5.07 -18.62 2.00
C LEU A 46 4.83 -18.63 0.47
N ALA A 47 5.51 -19.51 -0.27
CA ALA A 47 5.30 -19.69 -1.70
C ALA A 47 4.06 -20.52 -2.02
N SER A 48 3.65 -21.42 -1.12
CA SER A 48 2.49 -22.29 -1.27
C SER A 48 1.88 -22.65 0.09
N PRO A 49 1.27 -21.69 0.79
CA PRO A 49 0.63 -21.93 2.09
C PRO A 49 -0.54 -22.90 1.95
N ALA A 50 -0.81 -23.62 3.05
CA ALA A 50 -1.96 -24.52 3.14
C ALA A 50 -3.29 -23.76 2.95
N ALA A 51 -4.37 -24.50 2.67
CA ALA A 51 -5.63 -23.90 2.24
C ALA A 51 -6.23 -22.91 3.25
N GLY A 52 -6.12 -23.22 4.54
CA GLY A 52 -6.59 -22.40 5.65
C GLY A 52 -5.61 -21.31 6.13
N GLU A 53 -4.40 -21.23 5.58
CA GLU A 53 -3.34 -20.34 6.08
C GLU A 53 -3.24 -19.05 5.25
N TRP A 54 -2.84 -17.94 5.89
CA TRP A 54 -2.63 -16.63 5.25
C TRP A 54 -1.40 -15.91 5.84
N PRO A 55 -0.18 -16.42 5.63
CA PRO A 55 1.02 -15.96 6.35
C PRO A 55 1.67 -14.67 5.79
N SER A 56 1.23 -14.18 4.64
CA SER A 56 1.66 -12.93 3.99
C SER A 56 0.41 -12.12 3.64
N ASP A 57 0.46 -10.78 3.56
CA ASP A 57 -0.75 -10.00 3.23
C ASP A 57 -1.37 -10.46 1.88
N GLY A 58 -0.55 -10.93 0.94
CA GLY A 58 -0.93 -11.41 -0.38
C GLY A 58 -1.48 -12.84 -0.41
N ARG A 59 -1.64 -13.45 0.77
CA ARG A 59 -1.65 -14.89 1.05
C ARG A 59 -0.31 -15.55 0.76
N ASP A 60 0.18 -15.43 -0.48
CA ASP A 60 1.41 -16.02 -0.98
C ASP A 60 2.15 -15.05 -1.93
N TYR A 61 3.29 -15.48 -2.49
CA TYR A 61 4.11 -14.64 -3.38
C TYR A 61 3.42 -14.18 -4.67
N SER A 62 2.33 -14.83 -5.09
CA SER A 62 1.56 -14.36 -6.25
C SER A 62 0.78 -13.07 -5.97
N ALA A 63 0.55 -12.76 -4.69
CA ALA A 63 -0.31 -11.70 -4.20
C ALA A 63 -1.75 -11.73 -4.75
N GLN A 64 -2.22 -12.86 -5.28
CA GLN A 64 -3.56 -12.99 -5.86
C GLN A 64 -4.70 -12.75 -4.86
N ARG A 65 -4.43 -12.87 -3.55
CA ARG A 65 -5.44 -12.77 -2.47
C ARG A 65 -6.63 -13.69 -2.72
N TYR A 66 -6.33 -14.87 -3.26
CA TYR A 66 -7.26 -15.94 -3.57
C TYR A 66 -7.25 -16.97 -2.43
N SER A 67 -8.36 -17.08 -1.70
CA SER A 67 -8.55 -18.16 -0.72
C SER A 67 -9.07 -19.43 -1.41
N PRO A 68 -8.41 -20.59 -1.27
CA PRO A 68 -8.92 -21.85 -1.79
C PRO A 68 -10.11 -22.43 -1.00
N LEU A 69 -10.51 -21.80 0.11
CA LEU A 69 -11.61 -22.26 0.98
C LEU A 69 -12.99 -22.08 0.32
N THR A 70 -13.91 -22.99 0.62
CA THR A 70 -15.25 -23.08 -0.02
C THR A 70 -16.42 -23.29 0.95
N GLN A 71 -16.17 -23.38 2.25
CA GLN A 71 -17.22 -23.63 3.25
C GLN A 71 -18.25 -22.50 3.28
N VAL A 72 -17.78 -21.25 3.21
CA VAL A 72 -18.60 -20.07 2.90
C VAL A 72 -18.75 -19.94 1.39
N ASN A 73 -19.98 -19.92 0.88
CA ASN A 73 -20.32 -19.86 -0.54
C ASN A 73 -21.66 -19.17 -0.78
N ALA A 74 -22.03 -18.91 -2.04
CA ALA A 74 -23.25 -18.18 -2.39
C ALA A 74 -24.57 -18.79 -1.84
N GLY A 75 -24.58 -20.08 -1.48
CA GLY A 75 -25.75 -20.74 -0.89
C GLY A 75 -25.92 -20.55 0.63
N ASN A 76 -24.86 -20.11 1.34
CA ASN A 76 -24.88 -19.95 2.81
C ASN A 76 -24.22 -18.67 3.34
N VAL A 77 -23.65 -17.80 2.47
CA VAL A 77 -22.98 -16.56 2.87
C VAL A 77 -23.91 -15.60 3.64
N ASN A 78 -25.23 -15.67 3.41
CA ASN A 78 -26.24 -14.95 4.18
C ASN A 78 -26.36 -15.40 5.66
N GLN A 79 -25.71 -16.49 6.05
CA GLN A 79 -25.59 -16.99 7.42
C GLN A 79 -24.28 -16.55 8.10
N LEU A 80 -23.43 -15.75 7.43
CA LEU A 80 -22.28 -15.13 8.08
C LEU A 80 -22.76 -14.17 9.17
N GLY A 81 -22.12 -14.26 10.33
CA GLY A 81 -22.27 -13.32 11.42
C GLY A 81 -20.96 -13.18 12.19
N LEU A 82 -20.91 -12.18 13.08
CA LEU A 82 -19.71 -11.86 13.84
C LEU A 82 -19.40 -13.01 14.82
N ALA A 83 -18.20 -13.58 14.71
CA ALA A 83 -17.68 -14.59 15.63
C ALA A 83 -17.10 -13.90 16.88
N TRP A 84 -16.22 -12.92 16.66
CA TRP A 84 -15.60 -12.08 17.68
C TRP A 84 -15.09 -10.77 17.06
N TYR A 85 -14.72 -9.81 17.90
CA TYR A 85 -14.06 -8.56 17.49
C TYR A 85 -13.04 -8.14 18.55
N ALA A 86 -12.14 -7.22 18.18
CA ALA A 86 -11.25 -6.53 19.11
C ALA A 86 -11.21 -5.04 18.80
N ASP A 87 -11.38 -4.20 19.82
CA ASP A 87 -11.08 -2.77 19.74
C ASP A 87 -9.56 -2.56 19.57
N LEU A 88 -9.17 -1.60 18.72
CA LEU A 88 -7.77 -1.29 18.39
C LEU A 88 -7.28 0.03 19.02
N ASP A 89 -8.07 0.61 19.92
CA ASP A 89 -7.78 1.82 20.71
C ASP A 89 -7.29 3.03 19.88
N THR A 90 -7.81 3.18 18.66
CA THR A 90 -7.43 4.27 17.74
C THR A 90 -8.61 4.80 16.91
N PHE A 91 -8.54 6.08 16.52
CA PHE A 91 -9.44 6.77 15.60
C PHE A 91 -8.75 7.15 14.27
N ARG A 92 -7.54 6.63 14.04
CA ARG A 92 -6.79 6.78 12.79
C ARG A 92 -7.11 5.62 11.84
N GLY A 93 -6.74 5.78 10.56
CA GLY A 93 -6.85 4.71 9.58
C GLY A 93 -6.16 3.42 10.04
N VAL A 94 -6.78 2.28 9.74
CA VAL A 94 -6.16 0.96 9.89
C VAL A 94 -6.18 0.30 8.52
N GLU A 95 -5.03 0.38 7.85
CA GLU A 95 -4.81 -0.13 6.48
C GLU A 95 -4.30 -1.60 6.48
N GLY A 96 -3.98 -2.12 7.67
CA GLY A 96 -3.36 -3.43 7.87
C GLY A 96 -4.21 -4.58 7.37
N THR A 97 -3.73 -5.35 6.41
CA THR A 97 -4.29 -6.69 6.15
C THR A 97 -3.79 -7.62 7.26
N PRO A 98 -4.68 -8.28 8.05
CA PRO A 98 -4.24 -9.26 9.05
C PRO A 98 -3.50 -10.43 8.39
N ILE A 99 -2.63 -11.10 9.13
CA ILE A 99 -2.05 -12.38 8.69
C ILE A 99 -2.38 -13.47 9.70
N TYR A 100 -2.50 -14.70 9.23
CA TYR A 100 -2.89 -15.86 10.02
C TYR A 100 -1.94 -17.02 9.76
N ALA A 101 -1.39 -17.60 10.84
CA ALA A 101 -0.66 -18.86 10.77
C ALA A 101 -0.77 -19.70 12.06
N ASP A 102 -0.95 -21.01 11.89
CA ASP A 102 -1.00 -22.03 12.95
C ASP A 102 -1.90 -21.65 14.14
N GLY A 103 -3.17 -21.28 13.87
CA GLY A 103 -4.16 -20.93 14.90
C GLY A 103 -4.07 -19.51 15.47
N VAL A 104 -3.07 -18.72 15.06
CA VAL A 104 -2.85 -17.35 15.57
C VAL A 104 -3.07 -16.31 14.46
N LEU A 105 -3.88 -15.29 14.76
CA LEU A 105 -4.11 -14.14 13.90
C LEU A 105 -3.30 -12.95 14.42
N TYR A 106 -2.50 -12.34 13.56
CA TYR A 106 -1.63 -11.20 13.87
C TYR A 106 -2.16 -9.96 13.14
N ASN A 107 -2.29 -8.87 13.89
CA ASN A 107 -2.84 -7.62 13.39
C ASN A 107 -1.91 -6.44 13.70
N ILE A 108 -1.93 -5.42 12.84
CA ILE A 108 -1.19 -4.18 13.02
C ILE A 108 -2.13 -2.97 12.88
N SER A 109 -2.00 -1.99 13.77
CA SER A 109 -2.79 -0.76 13.75
C SER A 109 -1.89 0.49 13.68
N ALA A 110 -2.49 1.68 13.87
CA ALA A 110 -1.81 2.95 13.74
C ALA A 110 -0.55 3.06 14.63
N PHE A 111 0.51 3.69 14.12
CA PHE A 111 1.85 3.71 14.71
C PHE A 111 2.46 2.30 14.94
N ASN A 112 2.07 1.33 14.12
CA ASN A 112 2.64 -0.01 14.05
C ASN A 112 2.45 -0.86 15.32
N VAL A 113 1.47 -0.52 16.18
CA VAL A 113 1.09 -1.35 17.33
C VAL A 113 0.59 -2.69 16.81
N THR A 114 1.27 -3.76 17.20
CA THR A 114 1.06 -5.12 16.68
C THR A 114 0.51 -6.01 17.77
N THR A 115 -0.53 -6.80 17.48
CA THR A 115 -1.18 -7.69 18.46
C THR A 115 -1.45 -9.05 17.84
N ALA A 116 -1.11 -10.11 18.58
CA ALA A 116 -1.48 -11.49 18.26
C ALA A 116 -2.72 -11.92 19.06
N TYR A 117 -3.59 -12.66 18.40
CA TYR A 117 -4.83 -13.19 18.95
C TYR A 117 -4.93 -14.70 18.67
N ASP A 118 -5.46 -15.45 19.63
CA ASP A 118 -6.04 -16.76 19.32
C ASP A 118 -7.15 -16.55 18.28
N ALA A 119 -7.00 -17.14 17.10
CA ALA A 119 -7.82 -16.79 15.94
C ALA A 119 -9.28 -17.26 16.04
N LYS A 120 -9.56 -18.19 16.97
CA LYS A 120 -10.88 -18.79 17.20
C LYS A 120 -11.69 -18.00 18.21
N THR A 121 -11.04 -17.54 19.28
CA THR A 121 -11.67 -16.91 20.45
C THR A 121 -11.52 -15.39 20.50
N GLY A 122 -10.54 -14.83 19.77
CA GLY A 122 -10.16 -13.42 19.90
C GLY A 122 -9.37 -13.11 21.18
N GLN A 123 -8.92 -14.12 21.94
CA GLN A 123 -8.08 -13.88 23.11
C GLN A 123 -6.75 -13.26 22.69
N LYS A 124 -6.47 -12.05 23.17
CA LYS A 124 -5.16 -11.40 23.03
C LYS A 124 -4.07 -12.27 23.67
N LEU A 125 -3.08 -12.68 22.88
CA LEU A 125 -1.92 -13.45 23.32
C LEU A 125 -0.79 -12.52 23.76
N TRP A 126 -0.47 -11.53 22.93
CA TRP A 126 0.51 -10.48 23.22
C TRP A 126 0.22 -9.21 22.39
N THR A 127 0.68 -8.05 22.88
CA THR A 127 0.72 -6.79 22.13
C THR A 127 2.14 -6.22 22.22
N PHE A 128 2.70 -5.84 21.08
CA PHE A 128 3.96 -5.09 20.96
C PHE A 128 3.65 -3.66 20.47
N ASP A 129 4.10 -2.66 21.23
CA ASP A 129 4.06 -1.25 20.83
C ASP A 129 5.51 -0.79 20.59
N PRO A 130 5.93 -0.55 19.33
CA PRO A 130 7.29 -0.15 18.99
C PRO A 130 7.70 1.22 19.54
N LYS A 131 6.77 1.99 20.15
CA LYS A 131 7.00 3.35 20.67
C LYS A 131 7.49 4.33 19.59
N VAL A 132 6.93 4.20 18.37
CA VAL A 132 7.13 5.18 17.29
C VAL A 132 6.86 6.59 17.82
N PRO A 133 7.82 7.54 17.70
CA PRO A 133 7.62 8.93 18.11
C PRO A 133 6.37 9.49 17.45
N ARG A 134 5.44 9.99 18.27
CA ARG A 134 4.10 10.38 17.79
C ARG A 134 4.16 11.59 16.84
N GLU A 135 5.23 12.38 16.92
CA GLU A 135 5.60 13.43 15.97
C GLU A 135 5.80 12.95 14.52
N MET A 136 6.12 11.67 14.29
CA MET A 136 6.20 11.10 12.93
C MET A 136 4.88 11.20 12.17
N ALA A 137 3.75 11.39 12.85
CA ALA A 137 2.47 11.70 12.22
C ALA A 137 2.49 13.00 11.40
N ARG A 138 3.43 13.93 11.67
CA ARG A 138 3.65 15.15 10.87
C ARG A 138 4.39 14.89 9.55
N PHE A 139 5.21 13.84 9.50
CA PHE A 139 6.02 13.47 8.32
C PHE A 139 5.39 12.36 7.46
N SER A 140 4.26 11.80 7.90
CA SER A 140 3.42 10.96 7.04
C SER A 140 2.44 11.85 6.27
N CYS A 141 2.42 11.73 4.93
CA CYS A 141 1.43 12.38 4.08
C CYS A 141 0.01 12.02 4.50
N CYS A 142 -0.16 10.77 4.95
CA CYS A 142 -1.38 10.00 4.76
C CYS A 142 -1.78 9.24 6.04
N GLU A 143 -1.63 9.89 7.20
CA GLU A 143 -1.81 9.33 8.55
C GLU A 143 -0.69 8.34 8.99
N PRO A 144 -0.52 8.06 10.30
CA PRO A 144 0.48 7.12 10.82
C PRO A 144 -0.02 5.66 10.67
N VAL A 145 -0.27 5.25 9.43
CA VAL A 145 -0.84 3.95 9.04
C VAL A 145 0.23 2.88 8.82
N SER A 146 -0.20 1.63 8.75
CA SER A 146 0.62 0.50 8.30
C SER A 146 -0.27 -0.49 7.54
N ARG A 147 0.19 -1.02 6.40
CA ARG A 147 -0.58 -1.91 5.50
C ARG A 147 -0.47 -3.39 5.80
N GLY A 148 0.45 -3.79 6.68
CA GLY A 148 0.54 -5.19 7.10
C GLY A 148 1.85 -5.56 7.79
N LEU A 149 1.94 -6.84 8.04
CA LEU A 149 3.07 -7.55 8.66
C LEU A 149 3.63 -8.55 7.65
N ALA A 150 4.86 -9.00 7.89
CA ALA A 150 5.38 -10.21 7.24
C ALA A 150 5.65 -11.32 8.27
N MET A 151 5.64 -12.56 7.81
CA MET A 151 6.16 -13.70 8.56
C MET A 151 7.44 -14.24 7.95
N TRP A 152 8.28 -14.80 8.82
CA TRP A 152 9.40 -15.65 8.42
C TRP A 152 9.69 -16.66 9.51
N LYS A 153 9.48 -17.96 9.21
CA LYS A 153 9.69 -19.06 10.18
C LYS A 153 8.93 -18.83 11.50
N ASP A 154 9.67 -18.52 12.56
CA ASP A 154 9.28 -18.24 13.93
C ASP A 154 9.04 -16.74 14.21
N LYS A 155 9.14 -15.89 13.20
CA LYS A 155 9.13 -14.42 13.35
C LYS A 155 7.92 -13.75 12.69
N VAL A 156 7.47 -12.67 13.33
CA VAL A 156 6.64 -11.63 12.71
C VAL A 156 7.51 -10.39 12.56
N ILE A 157 7.50 -9.78 11.38
CA ILE A 157 8.36 -8.65 11.04
C ILE A 157 7.51 -7.40 10.78
N ILE A 158 7.90 -6.31 11.43
CA ILE A 158 7.25 -5.00 11.37
C ILE A 158 8.20 -4.04 10.64
N ALA A 159 7.65 -3.24 9.72
CA ALA A 159 8.30 -2.03 9.24
C ALA A 159 7.60 -0.81 9.85
N THR A 160 8.31 -0.04 10.67
CA THR A 160 7.74 1.05 11.46
C THR A 160 7.78 2.38 10.73
N LEU A 161 6.85 3.27 11.09
CA LEU A 161 6.74 4.61 10.54
C LEU A 161 8.02 5.45 10.70
N ASP A 162 8.82 5.18 11.74
CA ASP A 162 10.12 5.84 12.02
C ASP A 162 11.35 5.16 11.39
N GLY A 163 11.13 4.21 10.46
CA GLY A 163 12.19 3.62 9.66
C GLY A 163 12.91 2.44 10.30
N ARG A 164 12.34 1.80 11.32
CA ARG A 164 12.87 0.55 11.86
C ARG A 164 12.25 -0.65 11.15
N LEU A 165 13.08 -1.66 10.90
CA LEU A 165 12.61 -3.04 10.76
C LEU A 165 12.78 -3.72 12.11
N ILE A 166 11.76 -4.46 12.56
CA ILE A 166 11.78 -5.16 13.85
C ILE A 166 11.32 -6.60 13.63
N GLY A 167 12.15 -7.56 14.01
CA GLY A 167 11.81 -8.98 14.05
C GLY A 167 11.36 -9.39 15.45
N LEU A 168 10.11 -9.83 15.59
CA LEU A 168 9.54 -10.34 16.85
C LEU A 168 9.47 -11.87 16.83
N ASP A 169 9.75 -12.53 17.97
CA ASP A 169 9.30 -13.91 18.18
C ASP A 169 7.78 -13.94 18.14
N ARG A 170 7.21 -14.72 17.21
CA ARG A 170 5.77 -14.69 16.94
C ARG A 170 4.93 -15.27 18.07
N LYS A 171 5.51 -16.07 18.97
CA LYS A 171 4.77 -16.70 20.08
C LYS A 171 4.62 -15.77 21.28
N THR A 172 5.59 -14.89 21.51
CA THR A 172 5.69 -14.05 22.71
C THR A 172 5.57 -12.56 22.43
N GLY A 173 5.81 -12.12 21.19
CA GLY A 173 5.92 -10.69 20.86
C GLY A 173 7.23 -10.05 21.31
N THR A 174 8.23 -10.85 21.71
CA THR A 174 9.54 -10.36 22.16
C THR A 174 10.38 -9.93 20.95
N GLU A 175 11.02 -8.77 21.02
CA GLU A 175 11.97 -8.32 20.01
C GLU A 175 13.23 -9.22 19.98
N ILE A 176 13.55 -9.74 18.80
CA ILE A 176 14.76 -10.53 18.53
C ILE A 176 15.85 -9.63 17.96
N TRP A 177 15.48 -8.77 17.00
CA TRP A 177 16.37 -7.82 16.34
C TRP A 177 15.61 -6.56 15.93
N SER A 178 16.31 -5.43 15.85
CA SER A 178 15.83 -4.20 15.23
C SER A 178 16.96 -3.57 14.39
N ALA A 179 16.61 -3.10 13.19
CA ALA A 179 17.51 -2.44 12.24
C ALA A 179 16.90 -1.12 11.76
N ARG A 180 17.71 -0.17 11.27
CA ARG A 180 17.23 1.15 10.79
C ARG A 180 17.50 1.31 9.29
N THR A 181 16.47 1.62 8.51
CA THR A 181 16.54 1.64 7.04
C THR A 181 16.99 2.97 6.44
N PHE A 182 16.83 4.08 7.19
CA PHE A 182 17.25 5.43 6.81
C PHE A 182 17.71 6.27 8.01
N GLY A 183 18.52 7.30 7.74
CA GLY A 183 18.89 8.34 8.70
C GLY A 183 17.86 9.47 8.78
N ASP A 184 18.19 10.54 9.52
CA ASP A 184 17.29 11.66 9.84
C ASP A 184 17.35 12.85 8.84
N ASP A 185 18.15 12.70 7.79
CA ASP A 185 18.44 13.73 6.78
C ASP A 185 17.19 14.17 6.00
N PHE A 186 16.27 13.23 5.78
CA PHE A 186 15.03 13.41 5.04
C PHE A 186 13.82 12.98 5.88
N PRO A 187 12.63 13.59 5.70
CA PRO A 187 11.38 13.19 6.35
C PRO A 187 10.79 11.89 5.76
N TYR A 188 11.57 10.81 5.74
CA TYR A 188 11.09 9.49 5.36
C TYR A 188 10.10 8.93 6.40
N THR A 189 9.18 8.11 5.93
CA THR A 189 8.33 7.24 6.77
C THR A 189 8.24 5.84 6.14
N ILE A 190 7.68 4.83 6.83
CA ILE A 190 7.28 3.56 6.19
C ILE A 190 5.82 3.27 6.52
N THR A 191 5.01 3.02 5.48
CA THR A 191 3.58 2.68 5.59
C THR A 191 3.23 1.33 4.96
N GLY A 192 3.92 0.91 3.90
CA GLY A 192 3.73 -0.39 3.26
C GLY A 192 4.09 -1.58 4.17
N ALA A 193 3.50 -2.75 3.90
CA ALA A 193 3.92 -3.98 4.54
C ALA A 193 5.31 -4.38 4.04
N PRO A 194 6.24 -4.84 4.90
CA PRO A 194 7.45 -5.49 4.41
C PRO A 194 7.09 -6.78 3.67
N ARG A 195 7.93 -7.21 2.74
CA ARG A 195 7.87 -8.57 2.19
C ARG A 195 8.98 -9.41 2.76
N VAL A 196 8.73 -10.71 2.92
CA VAL A 196 9.81 -11.66 3.20
C VAL A 196 9.74 -12.83 2.24
N PHE A 197 10.89 -13.15 1.66
CA PHE A 197 11.11 -14.29 0.78
C PHE A 197 12.60 -14.65 0.77
N ASP A 198 12.94 -15.93 0.58
CA ASP A 198 14.33 -16.40 0.50
C ASP A 198 15.24 -15.86 1.63
N GLY A 199 14.71 -15.80 2.86
CA GLY A 199 15.44 -15.28 4.03
C GLY A 199 15.66 -13.78 4.06
N LYS A 200 15.00 -12.99 3.20
CA LYS A 200 15.23 -11.55 3.06
C LYS A 200 13.96 -10.74 3.30
N VAL A 201 14.01 -9.80 4.23
CA VAL A 201 13.01 -8.74 4.38
C VAL A 201 13.28 -7.67 3.33
N VAL A 202 12.35 -7.44 2.41
CA VAL A 202 12.45 -6.35 1.43
C VAL A 202 11.41 -5.28 1.75
N VAL A 203 11.89 -4.04 1.84
CA VAL A 203 11.09 -2.89 2.28
C VAL A 203 11.46 -1.63 1.50
N GLY A 204 10.45 -0.81 1.24
CA GLY A 204 10.58 0.52 0.69
C GLY A 204 10.39 1.61 1.73
N GLN A 205 9.98 2.80 1.29
CA GLN A 205 9.64 3.93 2.16
C GLN A 205 8.64 4.88 1.49
N SER A 206 8.08 5.77 2.29
CA SER A 206 7.17 6.85 1.96
C SER A 206 7.84 8.22 2.18
N GLY A 207 7.26 9.28 1.58
CA GLY A 207 7.72 10.66 1.77
C GLY A 207 7.90 11.47 0.48
N GLY A 208 7.54 10.94 -0.70
CA GLY A 208 7.70 11.63 -1.98
C GLY A 208 7.11 13.04 -1.99
N ASP A 209 5.94 13.23 -1.38
CA ASP A 209 5.30 14.55 -1.24
C ASP A 209 6.14 15.55 -0.45
N PHE A 210 7.02 15.10 0.45
CA PHE A 210 7.86 15.96 1.29
C PHE A 210 9.24 16.25 0.68
N GLY A 211 9.60 15.61 -0.44
CA GLY A 211 10.91 15.75 -1.07
C GLY A 211 11.96 14.82 -0.48
N VAL A 212 11.93 13.53 -0.84
CA VAL A 212 12.88 12.50 -0.37
C VAL A 212 13.26 11.52 -1.50
N ARG A 213 14.47 10.96 -1.45
CA ARG A 213 15.03 10.09 -2.53
C ARG A 213 14.48 8.67 -2.47
N GLY A 214 13.83 8.20 -3.54
CA GLY A 214 13.28 6.85 -3.65
C GLY A 214 14.35 5.76 -3.52
N PHE A 215 14.08 4.75 -2.69
CA PHE A 215 14.90 3.53 -2.61
C PHE A 215 14.11 2.34 -2.09
N VAL A 216 14.61 1.15 -2.40
CA VAL A 216 14.18 -0.15 -1.84
C VAL A 216 15.41 -0.85 -1.25
N SER A 217 15.23 -1.67 -0.22
CA SER A 217 16.33 -2.36 0.46
C SER A 217 15.94 -3.76 0.94
N ALA A 218 16.91 -4.67 0.95
CA ALA A 218 16.80 -6.01 1.50
C ALA A 218 17.67 -6.20 2.73
N TRP A 219 17.15 -6.96 3.69
CA TRP A 219 17.74 -7.21 5.00
C TRP A 219 17.60 -8.69 5.33
N ASP A 220 18.56 -9.30 6.01
CA ASP A 220 18.45 -10.69 6.46
C ASP A 220 17.31 -10.82 7.48
N ALA A 221 16.40 -11.76 7.26
CA ALA A 221 15.18 -11.90 8.07
C ALA A 221 15.42 -12.57 9.43
N ASP A 222 16.56 -13.22 9.63
CA ASP A 222 16.93 -13.86 10.90
C ASP A 222 17.81 -12.94 11.78
N THR A 223 18.62 -12.04 11.20
CA THR A 223 19.54 -11.15 11.93
C THR A 223 19.22 -9.65 11.85
N GLY A 224 18.52 -9.18 10.81
CA GLY A 224 18.30 -7.76 10.54
C GLY A 224 19.48 -7.04 9.88
N GLU A 225 20.49 -7.74 9.36
CA GLU A 225 21.63 -7.11 8.66
C GLU A 225 21.26 -6.66 7.23
N LYS A 226 21.76 -5.51 6.76
CA LYS A 226 21.51 -5.03 5.38
C LYS A 226 22.19 -5.95 4.37
N VAL A 227 21.42 -6.51 3.44
CA VAL A 227 21.93 -7.33 2.32
C VAL A 227 22.25 -6.45 1.11
N TRP A 228 21.28 -5.64 0.67
CA TRP A 228 21.46 -4.70 -0.45
C TRP A 228 20.49 -3.53 -0.35
N LYS A 229 20.79 -2.44 -1.07
CA LYS A 229 19.89 -1.30 -1.29
C LYS A 229 19.99 -0.87 -2.74
N PHE A 230 18.90 -0.34 -3.28
CA PHE A 230 18.81 0.16 -4.65
C PHE A 230 18.07 1.51 -4.64
N PHE A 231 18.73 2.58 -5.08
CA PHE A 231 18.10 3.88 -5.26
C PHE A 231 17.33 3.94 -6.58
N LEU A 232 16.09 4.42 -6.51
CA LEU A 232 15.13 4.50 -7.62
C LEU A 232 15.09 5.89 -8.28
N ALA A 233 15.72 6.88 -7.66
CA ALA A 233 15.91 8.23 -8.17
C ALA A 233 17.40 8.65 -8.07
N PRO A 234 17.89 9.51 -8.98
CA PRO A 234 19.28 9.96 -8.98
C PRO A 234 19.61 10.85 -7.78
N GLY A 235 20.83 10.71 -7.27
CA GLY A 235 21.41 11.63 -6.28
C GLY A 235 22.14 12.79 -6.95
N ASN A 236 22.84 13.60 -6.15
CA ASN A 236 23.74 14.64 -6.64
C ASN A 236 24.83 14.02 -7.53
N PRO A 237 24.98 14.41 -8.81
CA PRO A 237 26.00 13.85 -9.70
C PRO A 237 27.45 14.04 -9.19
N ALA A 238 27.70 15.06 -8.36
CA ALA A 238 29.03 15.36 -7.83
C ALA A 238 29.48 14.40 -6.70
N ASP A 239 28.56 13.67 -6.06
CA ASP A 239 28.89 12.75 -4.96
C ASP A 239 29.52 11.45 -5.45
N GLY A 240 29.29 11.09 -6.72
CA GLY A 240 29.77 9.85 -7.34
C GLY A 240 28.93 8.60 -7.00
N PRO A 241 29.48 7.39 -7.24
CA PRO A 241 28.85 6.12 -6.85
C PRO A 241 28.80 5.95 -5.32
N ASP A 242 27.69 5.44 -4.79
CA ASP A 242 27.45 5.32 -3.34
C ASP A 242 27.69 3.89 -2.77
N GLY A 243 28.09 2.95 -3.62
CA GLY A 243 28.39 1.56 -3.27
C GLY A 243 27.16 0.65 -3.17
N GLU A 244 25.96 1.19 -3.42
CA GLU A 244 24.72 0.43 -3.39
C GLU A 244 24.41 -0.20 -4.77
N ALA A 245 23.51 -1.19 -4.83
CA ALA A 245 23.27 -2.03 -6.02
C ALA A 245 22.73 -1.26 -7.25
N SER A 246 22.36 0.01 -7.09
CA SER A 246 21.93 0.91 -8.16
C SER A 246 23.08 1.58 -8.92
N ASP A 247 24.31 1.56 -8.42
CA ASP A 247 25.47 2.21 -9.05
C ASP A 247 25.68 1.87 -10.55
N PRO A 248 25.62 0.58 -10.99
CA PRO A 248 25.87 0.22 -12.39
C PRO A 248 24.87 0.81 -13.39
N ILE A 249 23.69 1.23 -12.93
CA ILE A 249 22.61 1.75 -13.77
C ILE A 249 22.32 3.24 -13.54
N MET A 250 22.88 3.84 -12.48
CA MET A 250 22.61 5.22 -12.06
C MET A 250 22.89 6.26 -13.14
N GLU A 251 23.85 6.03 -14.02
CA GLU A 251 24.12 6.91 -15.15
C GLU A 251 22.99 6.92 -16.19
N ARG A 252 22.44 5.75 -16.52
CA ARG A 252 21.27 5.64 -17.41
C ARG A 252 20.02 6.23 -16.76
N ILE A 253 19.91 6.16 -15.43
CA ILE A 253 18.87 6.90 -14.68
C ILE A 253 19.06 8.40 -14.91
N ARG A 254 20.22 8.96 -14.54
CA ARG A 254 20.53 10.41 -14.63
C ARG A 254 20.28 11.01 -16.01
N GLN A 255 20.58 10.28 -17.09
CA GLN A 255 20.33 10.73 -18.47
C GLN A 255 18.85 11.01 -18.80
N THR A 256 17.92 10.60 -17.94
CA THR A 256 16.48 10.91 -18.06
C THR A 256 16.01 12.05 -17.16
N TRP A 257 16.93 12.80 -16.54
CA TRP A 257 16.68 13.95 -15.66
C TRP A 257 17.46 15.17 -16.13
N HIS A 258 16.86 16.35 -16.02
CA HIS A 258 17.41 17.61 -16.50
C HIS A 258 17.42 18.67 -15.39
N GLY A 259 18.23 19.73 -15.58
CA GLY A 259 18.44 20.78 -14.57
C GLY A 259 19.42 20.39 -13.45
N GLU A 260 19.73 21.37 -12.61
CA GLU A 260 20.82 21.30 -11.61
C GLU A 260 20.33 21.11 -10.15
N LYS A 261 19.06 20.73 -9.93
CA LYS A 261 18.43 20.77 -8.59
C LYS A 261 17.47 19.62 -8.25
N TYR A 262 17.20 18.67 -9.15
CA TYR A 262 16.25 17.58 -8.88
C TYR A 262 16.59 16.76 -7.62
N TRP A 263 17.87 16.66 -7.28
CA TRP A 263 18.34 15.94 -6.10
C TRP A 263 18.18 16.70 -4.78
N GLU A 264 17.96 18.03 -4.79
CA GLU A 264 17.74 18.83 -3.57
C GLU A 264 16.47 18.39 -2.81
N LEU A 265 15.49 17.86 -3.55
CA LEU A 265 14.27 17.22 -3.01
C LEU A 265 14.25 15.69 -3.28
N GLY A 266 15.40 15.10 -3.62
CA GLY A 266 15.58 13.66 -3.81
C GLY A 266 14.91 13.02 -5.04
N GLY A 267 14.09 13.73 -5.80
CA GLY A 267 13.47 13.25 -7.03
C GLY A 267 12.21 12.38 -6.87
N GLY A 268 11.95 11.79 -5.70
CA GLY A 268 10.78 10.91 -5.48
C GLY A 268 11.04 9.46 -5.90
N ALA A 269 10.09 8.81 -6.60
CA ALA A 269 10.07 7.38 -6.95
C ALA A 269 9.98 6.41 -5.75
N ASN A 270 9.35 6.84 -4.66
CA ASN A 270 9.27 6.13 -3.38
C ASN A 270 8.41 4.86 -3.46
N PRO A 271 8.94 3.65 -3.20
CA PRO A 271 8.19 2.40 -3.32
C PRO A 271 7.43 2.11 -2.02
N TRP A 272 6.35 2.85 -1.79
CA TRP A 272 5.71 2.92 -0.49
C TRP A 272 4.70 1.80 -0.18
N ASP A 273 4.40 0.90 -1.12
CA ASP A 273 3.46 -0.23 -0.94
C ASP A 273 3.88 -1.50 -1.71
N ALA A 274 3.55 -1.64 -3.00
CA ALA A 274 3.71 -2.92 -3.69
C ALA A 274 5.16 -3.35 -3.94
N ILE A 275 5.52 -4.44 -3.26
CA ILE A 275 6.69 -5.27 -3.54
C ILE A 275 6.18 -6.71 -3.73
N ALA A 276 6.63 -7.39 -4.79
CA ALA A 276 6.28 -8.78 -5.13
C ALA A 276 7.55 -9.59 -5.48
N TYR A 277 7.43 -10.92 -5.54
CA TYR A 277 8.58 -11.82 -5.76
C TYR A 277 8.19 -13.03 -6.62
N ASP A 278 9.08 -13.45 -7.53
CA ASP A 278 9.00 -14.75 -8.22
C ASP A 278 10.19 -15.64 -7.85
N PRO A 279 9.99 -16.74 -7.09
CA PRO A 279 11.06 -17.66 -6.72
C PRO A 279 11.64 -18.46 -7.89
N LYS A 280 10.93 -18.60 -9.02
CA LYS A 280 11.43 -19.31 -10.21
C LYS A 280 12.43 -18.47 -10.99
N LEU A 281 12.25 -17.15 -10.98
CA LEU A 281 13.09 -16.18 -11.68
C LEU A 281 14.12 -15.52 -10.75
N ASN A 282 13.96 -15.66 -9.43
CA ASN A 282 14.71 -14.96 -8.40
C ASN A 282 14.64 -13.42 -8.56
N LEU A 283 13.45 -12.93 -8.93
CA LEU A 283 13.20 -11.51 -9.19
C LEU A 283 12.27 -10.91 -8.13
N VAL A 284 12.65 -9.72 -7.67
CA VAL A 284 11.80 -8.82 -6.88
C VAL A 284 11.24 -7.76 -7.81
N TYR A 285 9.93 -7.57 -7.79
CA TYR A 285 9.24 -6.51 -8.52
C TYR A 285 8.85 -5.41 -7.55
N VAL A 286 9.23 -4.17 -7.88
CA VAL A 286 9.04 -2.99 -7.04
C VAL A 286 8.21 -1.98 -7.80
N GLY A 287 7.01 -1.69 -7.29
CA GLY A 287 6.19 -0.58 -7.77
C GLY A 287 6.69 0.74 -7.22
N THR A 288 6.95 1.73 -8.07
CA THR A 288 7.56 3.01 -7.66
C THR A 288 6.56 4.16 -7.59
N GLY A 289 6.85 5.12 -6.71
CA GLY A 289 6.02 6.30 -6.48
C GLY A 289 6.10 7.37 -7.58
N ASN A 290 5.41 8.46 -7.28
CA ASN A 290 5.40 9.74 -7.99
C ASN A 290 6.76 10.45 -7.90
N ALA A 291 6.92 11.50 -8.70
CA ALA A 291 8.08 12.37 -8.68
C ALA A 291 8.05 13.37 -7.51
N SER A 292 9.22 13.94 -7.17
CA SER A 292 9.34 15.07 -6.25
C SER A 292 10.34 16.12 -6.76
N PRO A 293 9.96 17.42 -6.85
CA PRO A 293 8.59 17.90 -6.72
C PRO A 293 7.69 17.32 -7.82
N HIS A 294 6.38 17.24 -7.59
CA HIS A 294 5.46 16.63 -8.55
C HIS A 294 5.46 17.34 -9.91
N SER A 295 5.53 18.67 -9.93
CA SER A 295 5.66 19.45 -11.17
C SER A 295 6.95 19.14 -11.95
N ARG A 296 6.81 18.72 -13.22
CA ARG A 296 7.96 18.45 -14.09
C ARG A 296 8.73 19.73 -14.48
N PHE A 297 8.05 20.88 -14.47
CA PHE A 297 8.66 22.18 -14.75
C PHE A 297 9.75 22.49 -13.71
N TYR A 298 9.43 22.43 -12.42
CA TYR A 298 10.37 22.69 -11.34
C TYR A 298 11.37 21.56 -11.10
N ARG A 299 10.97 20.31 -11.38
CA ARG A 299 11.82 19.13 -11.17
C ARG A 299 12.88 18.94 -12.26
N SER A 300 12.49 19.07 -13.53
CA SER A 300 13.27 18.56 -14.67
C SER A 300 13.04 19.36 -15.94
N GLU A 301 12.75 20.66 -15.83
CA GLU A 301 12.65 21.61 -16.96
C GLU A 301 11.68 21.17 -18.08
N ASN A 302 10.59 20.47 -17.73
CA ASN A 302 9.66 19.83 -18.68
C ASN A 302 10.30 18.82 -19.66
N GLN A 303 11.47 18.28 -19.32
CA GLN A 303 12.23 17.32 -20.11
C GLN A 303 12.42 15.98 -19.37
N GLY A 304 12.89 14.96 -20.10
CA GLY A 304 13.26 13.65 -19.56
C GLY A 304 12.09 12.75 -19.13
N ASP A 305 12.35 11.45 -19.08
CA ASP A 305 11.41 10.43 -18.60
C ASP A 305 11.35 10.34 -17.07
N ASN A 306 12.38 10.86 -16.39
CA ASN A 306 12.57 10.83 -14.94
C ASN A 306 12.48 9.41 -14.36
N LEU A 307 13.31 8.49 -14.87
CA LEU A 307 13.36 7.12 -14.34
C LEU A 307 13.79 7.11 -12.86
N PHE A 308 13.26 6.23 -12.01
CA PHE A 308 12.20 5.24 -12.25
C PHE A 308 10.85 5.71 -11.67
N VAL A 309 10.43 6.96 -11.86
CA VAL A 309 9.10 7.41 -11.43
C VAL A 309 7.99 6.63 -12.15
N CYS A 310 6.91 6.30 -11.43
CA CYS A 310 5.80 5.44 -11.85
C CYS A 310 6.19 4.32 -12.81
N SER A 311 6.89 3.33 -12.26
CA SER A 311 7.41 2.17 -12.96
C SER A 311 7.19 0.90 -12.13
N ILE A 312 7.19 -0.26 -12.78
CA ILE A 312 7.62 -1.51 -12.15
C ILE A 312 9.10 -1.69 -12.47
N VAL A 313 9.93 -1.88 -11.43
CA VAL A 313 11.35 -2.20 -11.56
C VAL A 313 11.59 -3.62 -11.06
N ALA A 314 12.23 -4.45 -11.88
CA ALA A 314 12.64 -5.79 -11.50
C ALA A 314 14.12 -5.82 -11.11
N LEU A 315 14.38 -6.34 -9.91
CA LEU A 315 15.71 -6.49 -9.32
C LEU A 315 16.00 -7.97 -9.06
N ASN A 316 17.26 -8.38 -9.14
CA ASN A 316 17.70 -9.67 -8.64
C ASN A 316 17.49 -9.73 -7.11
N ALA A 317 16.75 -10.72 -6.61
CA ALA A 317 16.40 -10.80 -5.20
C ALA A 317 17.61 -11.01 -4.27
N THR A 318 18.69 -11.60 -4.77
CA THR A 318 19.91 -11.89 -4.01
C THR A 318 20.85 -10.71 -3.94
N THR A 319 21.05 -9.98 -5.04
CA THR A 319 22.07 -8.91 -5.16
C THR A 319 21.50 -7.50 -5.19
N GLY A 320 20.21 -7.33 -5.48
CA GLY A 320 19.58 -6.03 -5.72
C GLY A 320 19.90 -5.42 -7.10
N GLU A 321 20.64 -6.12 -7.96
CA GLU A 321 21.03 -5.64 -9.28
C GLU A 321 19.81 -5.45 -10.19
N TYR A 322 19.80 -4.38 -10.98
CA TYR A 322 18.77 -4.08 -11.97
C TYR A 322 18.69 -5.19 -13.04
N VAL A 323 17.47 -5.61 -13.40
CA VAL A 323 17.21 -6.57 -14.49
C VAL A 323 16.40 -5.92 -15.61
N TRP A 324 15.17 -5.48 -15.32
CA TRP A 324 14.30 -4.79 -16.28
C TRP A 324 13.44 -3.73 -15.57
N HIS A 325 12.81 -2.83 -16.34
CA HIS A 325 11.74 -1.97 -15.85
C HIS A 325 10.71 -1.72 -16.95
N TYR A 326 9.48 -1.40 -16.55
CA TYR A 326 8.45 -0.82 -17.41
C TYR A 326 7.90 0.45 -16.76
N GLN A 327 7.96 1.57 -17.46
CA GLN A 327 7.47 2.87 -16.96
C GLN A 327 6.07 3.15 -17.49
N MET A 328 5.11 3.31 -16.59
CA MET A 328 3.69 3.48 -16.94
C MET A 328 3.30 4.95 -17.14
N ASN A 329 4.09 5.89 -16.61
CA ASN A 329 3.95 7.33 -16.86
C ASN A 329 5.32 8.01 -17.02
N PRO A 330 5.87 8.09 -18.25
CA PRO A 330 7.08 8.86 -18.51
C PRO A 330 6.90 10.35 -18.20
N GLY A 331 7.86 10.93 -17.49
CA GLY A 331 7.81 12.34 -17.09
C GLY A 331 6.56 12.70 -16.26
N GLU A 332 6.08 11.78 -15.43
CA GLU A 332 4.93 11.92 -14.52
C GLU A 332 4.89 13.28 -13.77
N GLU A 333 3.70 13.89 -13.63
CA GLU A 333 3.57 15.16 -12.89
C GLU A 333 2.20 15.43 -12.26
N TRP A 334 1.42 14.39 -11.99
CA TRP A 334 0.03 14.45 -11.53
C TRP A 334 -0.20 13.70 -10.20
N ASP A 335 0.87 13.27 -9.53
CA ASP A 335 0.88 12.30 -8.43
C ASP A 335 0.33 10.92 -8.85
N TYR A 336 0.73 10.44 -10.02
CA TYR A 336 0.49 9.05 -10.42
C TYR A 336 1.60 8.16 -9.85
N THR A 337 1.22 7.27 -8.94
CA THR A 337 2.09 6.25 -8.35
C THR A 337 1.80 4.90 -9.00
N CYS A 338 2.85 4.13 -9.21
CA CYS A 338 2.80 2.75 -9.69
C CYS A 338 3.10 1.79 -8.52
N THR A 339 2.65 2.17 -7.33
CA THR A 339 2.83 1.47 -6.05
C THR A 339 1.66 0.56 -5.67
N SER A 340 0.56 0.58 -6.42
CA SER A 340 -0.61 -0.28 -6.21
C SER A 340 -0.27 -1.77 -6.32
N SER A 341 -1.05 -2.65 -5.70
CA SER A 341 -0.81 -4.10 -5.66
C SER A 341 -0.37 -4.71 -7.02
N ILE A 342 0.75 -5.42 -7.04
CA ILE A 342 1.26 -6.18 -8.19
C ILE A 342 0.87 -7.64 -7.99
N ILE A 343 0.08 -8.21 -8.90
CA ILE A 343 -0.30 -9.63 -8.89
C ILE A 343 0.49 -10.37 -9.96
N SER A 344 1.01 -11.57 -9.65
CA SER A 344 1.50 -12.48 -10.68
C SER A 344 0.51 -13.62 -10.97
N ALA A 345 0.40 -13.99 -12.25
CA ALA A 345 -0.52 -15.03 -12.71
C ALA A 345 0.04 -15.79 -13.91
N GLU A 346 -0.62 -16.89 -14.26
CA GLU A 346 -0.50 -17.54 -15.58
C GLU A 346 -1.81 -17.28 -16.32
N LEU A 347 -1.75 -16.66 -17.51
CA LEU A 347 -2.90 -16.36 -18.35
C LEU A 347 -2.77 -17.03 -19.73
N GLU A 348 -3.89 -17.37 -20.35
CA GLU A 348 -3.91 -17.74 -21.77
C GLU A 348 -4.19 -16.49 -22.61
N ILE A 349 -3.19 -16.02 -23.35
CA ILE A 349 -3.25 -14.82 -24.19
C ILE A 349 -2.87 -15.23 -25.61
N ASP A 350 -3.71 -14.92 -26.59
CA ASP A 350 -3.58 -15.35 -28.01
C ASP A 350 -3.35 -16.86 -28.18
N GLY A 351 -4.02 -17.67 -27.35
CA GLY A 351 -3.90 -19.13 -27.33
C GLY A 351 -2.55 -19.65 -26.79
N LYS A 352 -1.77 -18.81 -26.09
CA LYS A 352 -0.48 -19.16 -25.50
C LYS A 352 -0.49 -18.91 -23.99
N PRO A 353 0.09 -19.81 -23.16
CA PRO A 353 0.33 -19.51 -21.76
C PRO A 353 1.37 -18.39 -21.63
N ARG A 354 1.07 -17.37 -20.81
CA ARG A 354 1.96 -16.26 -20.45
C ARG A 354 2.05 -16.15 -18.94
N SER A 355 3.28 -16.08 -18.44
CA SER A 355 3.62 -15.77 -17.05
C SER A 355 3.65 -14.25 -16.87
N VAL A 356 2.63 -13.68 -16.24
CA VAL A 356 2.40 -12.23 -16.24
C VAL A 356 2.55 -11.57 -14.87
N LEU A 357 2.81 -10.26 -14.89
CA LEU A 357 2.40 -9.33 -13.84
C LEU A 357 1.15 -8.56 -14.28
N MET A 358 0.30 -8.23 -13.31
CA MET A 358 -0.87 -7.38 -13.47
C MET A 358 -0.84 -6.25 -12.44
N GLN A 359 -1.20 -5.04 -12.85
CA GLN A 359 -1.29 -3.87 -11.96
C GLN A 359 -2.30 -2.85 -12.50
N ALA A 360 -3.11 -2.26 -11.62
CA ALA A 360 -3.90 -1.07 -11.92
C ALA A 360 -3.33 0.12 -11.11
N PRO A 361 -2.37 0.90 -11.62
CA PRO A 361 -1.83 2.07 -10.91
C PRO A 361 -2.84 3.23 -10.86
N LYS A 362 -2.45 4.34 -10.23
CA LYS A 362 -3.28 5.56 -10.15
C LYS A 362 -3.72 6.13 -11.50
N ASN A 363 -3.06 5.81 -12.61
CA ASN A 363 -3.23 6.48 -13.89
C ASN A 363 -4.49 6.10 -14.71
N GLY A 364 -5.27 5.09 -14.28
CA GLY A 364 -6.53 4.69 -14.92
C GLY A 364 -6.47 3.53 -15.91
N PHE A 365 -5.30 2.95 -16.14
CA PHE A 365 -5.09 1.77 -16.99
C PHE A 365 -4.88 0.51 -16.16
N PHE A 366 -5.32 -0.64 -16.67
CA PHE A 366 -4.97 -1.96 -16.13
C PHE A 366 -3.89 -2.58 -17.02
N TYR A 367 -2.68 -2.78 -16.49
CA TYR A 367 -1.53 -3.29 -17.23
C TYR A 367 -1.39 -4.81 -17.10
N VAL A 368 -0.95 -5.45 -18.19
CA VAL A 368 -0.46 -6.83 -18.22
C VAL A 368 0.93 -6.82 -18.87
N LEU A 369 1.92 -7.31 -18.13
CA LEU A 369 3.33 -7.37 -18.55
C LEU A 369 3.85 -8.80 -18.45
N ASP A 370 4.83 -9.18 -19.28
CA ASP A 370 5.58 -10.42 -19.08
C ASP A 370 6.50 -10.28 -17.86
N ARG A 371 6.36 -11.19 -16.88
CA ARG A 371 7.10 -11.04 -15.61
C ARG A 371 8.58 -11.38 -15.71
N ALA A 372 9.01 -12.10 -16.76
CA ALA A 372 10.42 -12.43 -16.94
C ALA A 372 11.21 -11.30 -17.61
N THR A 373 10.58 -10.55 -18.52
CA THR A 373 11.28 -9.58 -19.38
C THR A 373 10.84 -8.13 -19.19
N GLY A 374 9.67 -7.88 -18.58
CA GLY A 374 9.03 -6.56 -18.55
C GLY A 374 8.37 -6.18 -19.87
N GLU A 375 8.26 -7.11 -20.83
CA GLU A 375 7.59 -6.87 -22.11
C GLU A 375 6.13 -6.44 -21.90
N PHE A 376 5.74 -5.34 -22.54
CA PHE A 376 4.34 -4.92 -22.57
C PHE A 376 3.49 -5.92 -23.35
N ILE A 377 2.46 -6.47 -22.71
CA ILE A 377 1.49 -7.35 -23.39
C ILE A 377 0.23 -6.55 -23.74
N SER A 378 -0.35 -5.84 -22.76
CA SER A 378 -1.51 -4.98 -22.99
C SER A 378 -1.75 -3.99 -21.85
N ALA A 379 -2.47 -2.93 -22.16
CA ALA A 379 -3.08 -2.05 -21.17
C ALA A 379 -4.37 -1.42 -21.72
N GLY A 380 -5.35 -1.24 -20.85
CA GLY A 380 -6.67 -0.74 -21.21
C GLY A 380 -7.29 0.06 -20.06
N GLU A 381 -8.02 1.11 -20.40
CA GLU A 381 -8.66 1.98 -19.43
C GLU A 381 -9.72 1.24 -18.61
N HIS A 382 -9.81 1.56 -17.32
CA HIS A 382 -10.88 1.08 -16.43
C HIS A 382 -11.72 2.23 -15.82
N VAL A 383 -11.36 3.49 -16.10
CA VAL A 383 -12.10 4.73 -15.83
C VAL A 383 -11.78 5.77 -16.92
N LYS A 384 -12.50 6.90 -16.98
CA LYS A 384 -12.13 8.03 -17.84
C LYS A 384 -10.70 8.48 -17.57
N THR A 385 -9.86 8.53 -18.61
CA THR A 385 -8.59 9.27 -18.59
C THR A 385 -8.61 10.41 -19.62
N ASN A 386 -7.69 11.36 -19.50
CA ASN A 386 -7.40 12.32 -20.59
C ASN A 386 -5.91 12.62 -20.80
N TRP A 387 -5.03 11.94 -20.05
CA TRP A 387 -3.58 12.15 -20.11
C TRP A 387 -2.87 11.32 -21.18
N ASN A 388 -3.53 10.30 -21.72
CA ASN A 388 -2.96 9.35 -22.67
C ASN A 388 -3.69 9.42 -24.03
N LEU A 389 -2.95 9.19 -25.12
CA LEU A 389 -3.46 9.13 -26.51
C LEU A 389 -3.31 7.72 -27.13
N GLY A 390 -2.97 6.72 -26.32
CA GLY A 390 -2.65 5.36 -26.73
C GLY A 390 -1.23 4.94 -26.34
N PHE A 391 -0.75 3.89 -26.99
CA PHE A 391 0.58 3.31 -26.81
C PHE A 391 1.31 3.22 -28.16
N ASP A 392 2.63 3.38 -28.14
CA ASP A 392 3.47 3.20 -29.32
C ASP A 392 3.68 1.70 -29.66
N ALA A 393 4.43 1.43 -30.73
CA ALA A 393 4.72 0.06 -31.17
C ALA A 393 5.56 -0.78 -30.18
N ASN A 394 6.14 -0.16 -29.15
CA ASN A 394 6.89 -0.81 -28.08
C ASN A 394 6.10 -0.90 -26.77
N GLY A 395 4.83 -0.49 -26.77
CA GLY A 395 4.00 -0.43 -25.57
C GLY A 395 4.33 0.75 -24.65
N ARG A 396 5.00 1.80 -25.13
CA ARG A 396 5.23 3.03 -24.35
C ARG A 396 3.98 3.92 -24.40
N PRO A 397 3.51 4.47 -23.26
CA PRO A 397 2.43 5.46 -23.25
C PRO A 397 2.75 6.68 -24.13
N ILE A 398 1.77 7.14 -24.90
CA ILE A 398 1.82 8.40 -25.65
C ILE A 398 1.06 9.45 -24.85
N ASP A 399 1.77 10.42 -24.30
CA ASP A 399 1.15 11.50 -23.52
C ASP A 399 0.29 12.43 -24.38
N ASN A 400 -0.80 12.91 -23.81
CA ASN A 400 -1.59 14.00 -24.36
C ASN A 400 -0.97 15.36 -23.96
N PRO A 401 -0.38 16.12 -24.90
CA PRO A 401 0.21 17.42 -24.57
C PRO A 401 -0.84 18.45 -24.10
N ALA A 402 -2.14 18.24 -24.37
CA ALA A 402 -3.20 19.15 -23.95
C ALA A 402 -3.46 19.17 -22.43
N VAL A 403 -2.88 18.23 -21.66
CA VAL A 403 -3.00 18.19 -20.19
C VAL A 403 -1.67 18.38 -19.45
N ARG A 404 -0.58 18.65 -20.20
CA ARG A 404 0.70 19.11 -19.66
C ARG A 404 0.52 20.58 -19.26
N TYR A 405 0.30 20.84 -17.97
CA TYR A 405 -0.22 22.11 -17.47
C TYR A 405 0.87 23.20 -17.36
N GLY A 406 0.45 24.44 -17.54
CA GLY A 406 1.24 25.63 -17.25
C GLY A 406 0.76 26.31 -15.96
N PHE A 407 0.83 27.64 -15.93
CA PHE A 407 0.20 28.45 -14.87
C PHE A 407 -1.33 28.53 -15.01
N ASP A 408 -1.87 28.20 -16.19
CA ASP A 408 -3.32 28.19 -16.43
C ASP A 408 -4.00 26.91 -15.88
N PRO A 409 -5.19 27.01 -15.24
CA PRO A 409 -5.91 25.86 -14.71
C PRO A 409 -6.27 24.83 -15.79
N THR A 410 -5.80 23.60 -15.62
CA THR A 410 -5.91 22.49 -16.56
C THR A 410 -6.55 21.29 -15.89
N LEU A 411 -7.68 20.78 -16.41
CA LEU A 411 -8.38 19.62 -15.85
C LEU A 411 -7.81 18.31 -16.37
N VAL A 412 -7.39 17.44 -15.44
CA VAL A 412 -6.78 16.14 -15.73
C VAL A 412 -7.56 15.02 -15.04
N PHE A 413 -7.67 13.88 -15.72
CA PHE A 413 -8.24 12.63 -15.23
C PHE A 413 -7.26 11.48 -15.44
N PRO A 414 -7.00 10.63 -14.43
CA PRO A 414 -7.42 10.77 -13.03
C PRO A 414 -6.83 11.99 -12.29
N GLY A 415 -7.29 12.25 -11.05
CA GLY A 415 -6.63 13.18 -10.13
C GLY A 415 -5.55 12.50 -9.26
N PRO A 416 -4.89 13.23 -8.33
CA PRO A 416 -3.87 12.69 -7.40
C PRO A 416 -4.36 11.52 -6.53
N GLY A 417 -5.66 11.44 -6.24
CA GLY A 417 -6.27 10.29 -5.56
C GLY A 417 -6.15 8.99 -6.34
N GLY A 418 -5.99 9.08 -7.67
CA GLY A 418 -5.79 7.98 -8.59
C GLY A 418 -7.04 7.16 -8.87
N ALA A 419 -7.02 6.46 -10.01
CA ALA A 419 -8.09 5.56 -10.40
C ALA A 419 -8.14 4.28 -9.56
N HIS A 420 -6.97 3.79 -9.14
CA HIS A 420 -6.81 2.78 -8.11
C HIS A 420 -5.58 3.16 -7.29
N ASN A 421 -5.64 2.98 -5.98
CA ASN A 421 -4.63 3.47 -5.04
C ASN A 421 -3.98 2.28 -4.33
N TRP A 422 -3.76 2.34 -3.02
CA TRP A 422 -3.13 1.27 -2.23
C TRP A 422 -4.05 0.11 -1.86
N PHE A 423 -5.36 0.27 -1.99
CA PHE A 423 -6.36 -0.73 -1.58
C PHE A 423 -6.05 -2.08 -2.26
N PRO A 424 -5.80 -3.16 -1.50
CA PRO A 424 -5.51 -4.47 -2.08
C PRO A 424 -6.45 -4.90 -3.23
N MET A 425 -5.90 -5.19 -4.41
CA MET A 425 -6.63 -5.88 -5.48
C MET A 425 -6.48 -7.40 -5.34
N ALA A 426 -7.40 -8.16 -5.95
CA ALA A 426 -7.39 -9.62 -5.95
C ALA A 426 -7.63 -10.20 -7.35
N PHE A 427 -7.25 -11.45 -7.58
CA PHE A 427 -7.45 -12.16 -8.85
C PHE A 427 -7.97 -13.57 -8.59
N SER A 428 -8.96 -14.02 -9.36
CA SER A 428 -9.45 -15.40 -9.30
C SER A 428 -9.09 -16.18 -10.57
N PRO A 429 -8.24 -17.22 -10.47
CA PRO A 429 -8.00 -18.13 -11.60
C PRO A 429 -9.25 -18.94 -12.01
N ARG A 430 -10.34 -18.92 -11.21
CA ARG A 430 -11.62 -19.60 -11.55
C ARG A 430 -12.58 -18.76 -12.39
N THR A 431 -12.49 -17.43 -12.31
CA THR A 431 -13.28 -16.51 -13.13
C THR A 431 -12.44 -15.91 -14.25
N GLY A 432 -11.12 -15.87 -14.09
CA GLY A 432 -10.20 -15.16 -14.96
C GLY A 432 -10.28 -13.63 -14.78
N LEU A 433 -10.85 -13.14 -13.67
CA LEU A 433 -11.07 -11.72 -13.42
C LEU A 433 -10.21 -11.19 -12.29
N ALA A 434 -9.76 -9.95 -12.43
CA ALA A 434 -9.20 -9.13 -11.37
C ALA A 434 -10.32 -8.28 -10.74
N TYR A 435 -10.25 -8.08 -9.42
CA TYR A 435 -11.23 -7.33 -8.63
C TYR A 435 -10.52 -6.21 -7.88
N PHE A 436 -11.06 -5.00 -7.91
CA PHE A 436 -10.50 -3.84 -7.20
C PHE A 436 -11.51 -2.69 -7.06
N PRO A 437 -11.40 -1.87 -6.01
CA PRO A 437 -12.07 -0.58 -5.96
C PRO A 437 -11.45 0.37 -6.99
N ALA A 438 -12.29 0.97 -7.83
CA ALA A 438 -11.90 1.91 -8.89
C ALA A 438 -12.62 3.26 -8.72
N TYR A 439 -11.94 4.32 -9.12
CA TYR A 439 -12.35 5.70 -8.89
C TYR A 439 -12.22 6.54 -10.16
N GLN A 440 -13.29 7.23 -10.54
CA GLN A 440 -13.22 8.27 -11.55
C GLN A 440 -13.34 9.61 -10.83
N SER A 441 -12.23 10.32 -10.72
CA SER A 441 -12.17 11.70 -10.23
C SER A 441 -11.15 12.50 -11.04
N GLY A 442 -11.40 13.79 -11.17
CA GLY A 442 -10.56 14.72 -11.91
C GLY A 442 -10.02 15.82 -11.00
N PHE A 443 -8.86 16.36 -11.34
CA PHE A 443 -8.25 17.45 -10.59
C PHE A 443 -7.78 18.57 -11.52
N VAL A 444 -7.92 19.81 -11.06
CA VAL A 444 -7.52 21.00 -11.83
C VAL A 444 -6.11 21.39 -11.39
N PHE A 445 -5.12 21.15 -12.24
CA PHE A 445 -3.71 21.45 -12.01
C PHE A 445 -3.33 22.84 -12.54
N ALA A 446 -2.40 23.51 -11.86
CA ALA A 446 -1.71 24.71 -12.31
C ALA A 446 -0.39 24.86 -11.54
N LEU A 447 0.69 25.23 -12.23
CA LEU A 447 1.99 25.58 -11.63
C LEU A 447 1.81 26.71 -10.61
N GLN A 448 2.49 26.66 -9.47
CA GLN A 448 2.52 27.75 -8.50
C GLN A 448 3.58 28.80 -8.88
N PRO A 449 3.22 30.06 -9.22
CA PRO A 449 4.19 31.13 -9.44
C PRO A 449 5.15 31.29 -8.27
N ASP A 450 6.41 31.60 -8.59
CA ASP A 450 7.51 31.83 -7.63
C ASP A 450 7.67 30.70 -6.60
N TRP A 451 7.28 29.47 -6.95
CA TRP A 451 7.45 28.30 -6.08
C TRP A 451 8.93 28.06 -5.78
N VAL A 452 9.22 27.83 -4.50
CA VAL A 452 10.53 27.42 -4.01
C VAL A 452 10.35 26.21 -3.10
N PRO A 453 11.30 25.25 -3.10
CA PRO A 453 11.33 24.12 -2.18
C PRO A 453 11.12 24.51 -0.72
N GLN A 454 10.26 23.77 -0.02
CA GLN A 454 9.98 23.93 1.41
C GLN A 454 10.30 22.61 2.13
N PRO A 455 11.52 22.45 2.69
CA PRO A 455 11.90 21.24 3.41
C PRO A 455 10.91 20.90 4.53
N ARG A 456 10.59 19.60 4.69
CA ARG A 456 9.64 19.10 5.71
C ARG A 456 8.20 19.64 5.58
N ARG A 457 7.82 20.18 4.41
CA ARG A 457 6.45 20.47 3.97
C ARG A 457 6.14 19.74 2.66
N SER A 458 4.89 19.79 2.20
CA SER A 458 4.50 19.25 0.89
C SER A 458 5.08 20.09 -0.26
N ASN A 459 5.67 19.44 -1.27
CA ASN A 459 6.46 20.03 -2.35
C ASN A 459 5.92 19.63 -3.73
N SER A 460 4.66 19.95 -4.04
CA SER A 460 4.08 19.61 -5.36
C SER A 460 4.50 20.55 -6.49
N GLY A 461 4.73 21.83 -6.20
CA GLY A 461 4.85 22.87 -7.23
C GLY A 461 3.52 23.25 -7.90
N TRP A 462 2.39 22.76 -7.37
CA TRP A 462 1.04 23.11 -7.82
C TRP A 462 0.40 24.11 -6.86
N GLY A 463 -0.51 24.95 -7.37
CA GLY A 463 -1.35 25.81 -6.51
C GLY A 463 -1.53 27.25 -6.98
N GLY A 464 -1.07 27.60 -8.19
CA GLY A 464 -1.02 28.97 -8.71
C GLY A 464 -2.34 29.65 -9.05
N TYR A 465 -3.41 29.34 -8.32
CA TYR A 465 -4.75 29.87 -8.56
C TYR A 465 -4.87 31.31 -8.02
N GLY A 466 -4.24 32.26 -8.71
CA GLY A 466 -4.45 33.68 -8.45
C GLY A 466 -5.94 34.06 -8.59
N PRO A 467 -6.40 35.19 -7.99
CA PRO A 467 -7.82 35.58 -8.01
C PRO A 467 -8.42 35.63 -9.42
N GLU A 468 -7.64 36.03 -10.41
CA GLU A 468 -8.01 36.10 -11.83
C GLU A 468 -8.35 34.72 -12.44
N LEU A 469 -7.74 33.64 -11.94
CA LEU A 469 -7.91 32.27 -12.40
C LEU A 469 -8.94 31.48 -11.57
N ALA A 470 -9.43 32.06 -10.46
CA ALA A 470 -10.32 31.37 -9.51
C ALA A 470 -11.65 30.94 -10.15
N GLN A 471 -12.25 31.77 -11.01
CA GLN A 471 -13.47 31.40 -11.73
C GLN A 471 -13.22 30.21 -12.67
N ARG A 472 -12.18 30.27 -13.50
CA ARG A 472 -11.86 29.21 -14.47
C ARG A 472 -11.56 27.88 -13.77
N ARG A 473 -10.86 27.94 -12.63
CA ARG A 473 -10.63 26.77 -11.76
C ARG A 473 -11.95 26.21 -11.23
N ALA A 474 -12.87 27.05 -10.75
CA ALA A 474 -14.15 26.62 -10.21
C ALA A 474 -15.04 25.96 -11.28
N GLU A 475 -15.07 26.49 -12.50
CA GLU A 475 -15.77 25.89 -13.65
C GLU A 475 -15.23 24.49 -13.98
N LEU A 476 -13.90 24.35 -14.07
CA LEU A 476 -13.25 23.06 -14.33
C LEU A 476 -13.42 22.05 -13.19
N GLN A 477 -13.42 22.52 -11.93
CA GLN A 477 -13.68 21.63 -10.79
C GLN A 477 -15.15 21.22 -10.74
N ALA A 478 -16.09 22.08 -11.15
CA ALA A 478 -17.49 21.70 -11.29
C ALA A 478 -17.68 20.64 -12.40
N GLU A 479 -16.95 20.74 -13.52
CA GLU A 479 -16.90 19.68 -14.54
C GLU A 479 -16.38 18.37 -13.93
N ALA A 480 -15.25 18.41 -13.20
CA ALA A 480 -14.66 17.25 -12.53
C ALA A 480 -15.67 16.55 -11.60
N ASN A 481 -16.24 17.33 -10.67
CA ASN A 481 -17.20 16.85 -9.67
C ASN A 481 -18.46 16.26 -10.32
N SER A 482 -18.90 16.78 -11.48
CA SER A 482 -20.11 16.32 -12.16
C SER A 482 -20.02 14.89 -12.72
N VAL A 483 -18.81 14.34 -12.86
CA VAL A 483 -18.55 12.99 -13.37
C VAL A 483 -17.86 12.08 -12.35
N GLU A 484 -17.77 12.50 -11.08
CA GLU A 484 -17.15 11.68 -10.03
C GLU A 484 -17.94 10.40 -9.75
N LYS A 485 -17.24 9.27 -9.71
CA LYS A 485 -17.80 7.94 -9.44
C LYS A 485 -16.81 7.02 -8.74
N ALA A 486 -17.34 6.10 -7.94
CA ALA A 486 -16.58 5.00 -7.34
C ALA A 486 -17.27 3.67 -7.63
N TRP A 487 -16.50 2.60 -7.81
CA TRP A 487 -17.02 1.26 -8.07
C TRP A 487 -16.18 0.18 -7.41
N LEU A 488 -16.80 -0.94 -7.07
CA LEU A 488 -16.11 -2.23 -7.14
C LEU A 488 -16.09 -2.68 -8.61
N THR A 489 -14.91 -2.84 -9.19
CA THR A 489 -14.71 -3.24 -10.58
C THR A 489 -14.26 -4.71 -10.65
N ALA A 490 -14.86 -5.47 -11.56
CA ALA A 490 -14.28 -6.71 -12.05
C ALA A 490 -13.80 -6.52 -13.49
N TYR A 491 -12.52 -6.80 -13.72
CA TYR A 491 -11.82 -6.57 -14.98
C TYR A 491 -11.31 -7.89 -15.57
N ASP A 492 -11.47 -8.07 -16.88
CA ASP A 492 -10.93 -9.20 -17.64
C ASP A 492 -9.56 -8.78 -18.21
N PRO A 493 -8.43 -9.27 -17.64
CA PRO A 493 -7.09 -8.86 -18.04
C PRO A 493 -6.69 -9.42 -19.40
N VAL A 494 -7.33 -10.49 -19.88
CA VAL A 494 -7.05 -11.07 -21.20
C VAL A 494 -7.79 -10.28 -22.28
N ARG A 495 -9.05 -9.90 -22.03
CA ARG A 495 -9.88 -9.14 -22.99
C ARG A 495 -9.80 -7.63 -22.82
N GLN A 496 -9.03 -7.14 -21.84
CA GLN A 496 -8.81 -5.73 -21.53
C GLN A 496 -10.10 -4.92 -21.45
N ARG A 497 -11.04 -5.41 -20.61
CA ARG A 497 -12.36 -4.79 -20.45
C ARG A 497 -12.97 -5.06 -19.08
N ILE A 498 -13.82 -4.13 -18.65
CA ILE A 498 -14.70 -4.31 -17.49
C ILE A 498 -15.68 -5.47 -17.79
N ALA A 499 -15.72 -6.46 -16.91
CA ALA A 499 -16.68 -7.56 -16.94
C ALA A 499 -18.00 -7.16 -16.24
N TRP A 500 -17.88 -6.47 -15.09
CA TRP A 500 -18.98 -5.82 -14.39
C TRP A 500 -18.44 -4.74 -13.45
N GLN A 501 -19.30 -3.80 -13.04
CA GLN A 501 -19.03 -2.77 -12.05
C GLN A 501 -20.23 -2.62 -11.10
N VAL A 502 -19.96 -2.40 -9.82
CA VAL A 502 -20.96 -2.06 -8.80
C VAL A 502 -20.67 -0.66 -8.31
N GLU A 503 -21.59 0.28 -8.56
CA GLU A 503 -21.41 1.68 -8.13
C GLU A 503 -21.51 1.79 -6.61
N LEU A 504 -20.51 2.43 -6.01
CA LEU A 504 -20.38 2.66 -4.57
C LEU A 504 -20.45 4.17 -4.29
N PRO A 505 -20.88 4.62 -3.09
CA PRO A 505 -21.21 6.02 -2.88
C PRO A 505 -20.05 7.01 -3.07
N ARG A 506 -18.82 6.62 -2.71
CA ARG A 506 -17.68 7.52 -2.42
C ARG A 506 -16.33 6.82 -2.61
N HIS A 507 -15.23 7.60 -2.60
CA HIS A 507 -13.87 7.05 -2.56
C HIS A 507 -13.55 6.44 -1.19
N GLY A 508 -12.62 5.48 -1.16
CA GLY A 508 -12.18 4.85 0.09
C GLY A 508 -12.90 3.54 0.43
N ASN A 509 -13.34 2.80 -0.59
CA ASN A 509 -13.72 1.40 -0.42
C ASN A 509 -12.43 0.56 -0.31
N GLY A 510 -12.44 -0.44 0.57
CA GLY A 510 -11.26 -1.13 1.05
C GLY A 510 -10.68 -2.18 0.11
N GLY A 511 -9.60 -2.82 0.59
CA GLY A 511 -8.98 -3.93 -0.13
C GLY A 511 -9.88 -5.14 -0.26
N VAL A 512 -9.80 -5.80 -1.41
CA VAL A 512 -10.58 -7.01 -1.72
C VAL A 512 -9.77 -8.29 -1.55
N PHE A 513 -10.49 -9.38 -1.29
CA PHE A 513 -10.01 -10.74 -1.51
C PHE A 513 -11.12 -11.56 -2.16
N VAL A 514 -10.76 -12.69 -2.79
CA VAL A 514 -11.71 -13.56 -3.51
C VAL A 514 -11.54 -15.02 -3.08
N THR A 515 -12.62 -15.79 -3.05
CA THR A 515 -12.62 -17.20 -2.63
C THR A 515 -12.81 -18.17 -3.81
N ALA A 516 -12.43 -19.42 -3.62
CA ALA A 516 -12.73 -20.53 -4.53
C ALA A 516 -14.22 -20.81 -4.67
N SER A 517 -15.08 -20.28 -3.80
CA SER A 517 -16.54 -20.33 -3.89
C SER A 517 -17.16 -19.20 -4.74
N ASP A 518 -16.35 -18.49 -5.53
CA ASP A 518 -16.73 -17.35 -6.37
C ASP A 518 -17.42 -16.21 -5.56
N LEU A 519 -16.87 -15.90 -4.38
CA LEU A 519 -17.23 -14.72 -3.58
C LEU A 519 -16.08 -13.71 -3.56
N VAL A 520 -16.39 -12.43 -3.76
CA VAL A 520 -15.48 -11.29 -3.50
C VAL A 520 -15.92 -10.62 -2.21
N PHE A 521 -14.98 -10.25 -1.35
CA PHE A 521 -15.25 -9.51 -0.12
C PHE A 521 -14.60 -8.12 -0.17
N GLU A 522 -15.31 -7.09 0.30
CA GLU A 522 -14.85 -5.69 0.30
C GLU A 522 -15.41 -4.94 1.52
N GLY A 523 -14.62 -4.03 2.08
CA GLY A 523 -15.14 -2.99 3.00
C GLY A 523 -15.65 -1.78 2.21
N THR A 524 -16.86 -1.29 2.50
CA THR A 524 -17.45 -0.20 1.71
C THR A 524 -17.58 1.10 2.49
N THR A 525 -17.60 2.21 1.76
CA THR A 525 -17.86 3.57 2.26
C THR A 525 -19.24 3.76 2.89
N LYS A 526 -20.15 2.78 2.78
CA LYS A 526 -21.40 2.72 3.56
C LYS A 526 -21.18 2.37 5.05
N GLN A 527 -19.93 2.20 5.49
CA GLN A 527 -19.54 1.66 6.79
C GLN A 527 -20.03 0.21 6.97
N THR A 528 -19.83 -0.59 5.93
CA THR A 528 -20.19 -2.01 5.89
C THR A 528 -19.01 -2.86 5.41
N PHE A 529 -19.10 -4.17 5.69
CA PHE A 529 -18.30 -5.19 5.04
C PHE A 529 -19.24 -6.12 4.29
N ALA A 530 -18.97 -6.37 3.01
CA ALA A 530 -19.90 -6.99 2.10
C ALA A 530 -19.28 -8.16 1.32
N ALA A 531 -20.13 -9.11 0.93
CA ALA A 531 -19.79 -10.23 0.06
C ALA A 531 -20.58 -10.12 -1.25
N PHE A 532 -19.87 -10.22 -2.37
CA PHE A 532 -20.39 -10.07 -3.72
C PHE A 532 -20.21 -11.38 -4.50
N ASP A 533 -21.16 -11.68 -5.37
CA ASP A 533 -21.06 -12.71 -6.39
C ASP A 533 -19.94 -12.36 -7.40
N ALA A 534 -18.86 -13.14 -7.44
CA ALA A 534 -17.65 -12.80 -8.20
C ALA A 534 -17.85 -12.75 -9.73
N ARG A 535 -19.00 -13.23 -10.24
CA ARG A 535 -19.33 -13.28 -11.67
C ARG A 535 -20.30 -12.18 -12.10
N THR A 536 -21.01 -11.57 -11.16
CA THR A 536 -22.10 -10.61 -11.46
C THR A 536 -22.07 -9.32 -10.64
N GLY A 537 -21.26 -9.23 -9.59
CA GLY A 537 -21.22 -8.08 -8.68
C GLY A 537 -22.45 -7.97 -7.77
N ARG A 538 -23.38 -8.93 -7.78
CA ARG A 538 -24.55 -8.89 -6.90
C ARG A 538 -24.12 -9.04 -5.44
N VAL A 539 -24.51 -8.11 -4.58
CA VAL A 539 -24.38 -8.22 -3.12
C VAL A 539 -25.18 -9.42 -2.62
N LEU A 540 -24.53 -10.32 -1.88
CA LEU A 540 -25.12 -11.54 -1.30
C LEU A 540 -25.24 -11.46 0.23
N TRP A 541 -24.39 -10.66 0.87
CA TRP A 541 -24.37 -10.40 2.31
C TRP A 541 -23.69 -9.05 2.58
N GLU A 542 -24.14 -8.35 3.63
CA GLU A 542 -23.58 -7.06 4.05
C GLU A 542 -23.77 -6.91 5.57
N PHE A 543 -22.73 -6.45 6.29
CA PHE A 543 -22.74 -6.27 7.75
C PHE A 543 -22.28 -4.86 8.13
N PRO A 544 -22.97 -4.14 9.03
CA PRO A 544 -22.59 -2.79 9.46
C PRO A 544 -21.39 -2.82 10.43
N THR A 545 -20.29 -2.20 10.03
CA THR A 545 -18.99 -2.26 10.74
C THR A 545 -18.73 -1.07 11.66
N GLN A 546 -19.63 -0.08 11.71
CA GLN A 546 -19.53 1.18 12.48
C GLN A 546 -18.35 2.11 12.11
N SER A 547 -17.46 1.67 11.24
CA SER A 547 -16.36 2.40 10.61
C SER A 547 -16.15 1.81 9.21
N ALA A 548 -15.80 2.63 8.22
CA ALA A 548 -15.49 2.11 6.89
C ALA A 548 -14.21 1.25 6.94
N PRO A 549 -14.24 -0.02 6.50
CA PRO A 549 -13.05 -0.85 6.40
C PRO A 549 -12.28 -0.49 5.13
N VAL A 550 -11.05 0.02 5.29
CA VAL A 550 -10.15 0.38 4.18
C VAL A 550 -9.07 -0.68 3.91
N ALA A 551 -8.72 -1.48 4.92
CA ALA A 551 -7.75 -2.57 4.81
C ALA A 551 -8.19 -3.69 3.85
N GLY A 552 -7.24 -4.56 3.47
CA GLY A 552 -7.56 -5.87 2.94
C GLY A 552 -8.14 -6.80 4.02
N GLY A 553 -9.07 -7.66 3.62
CA GLY A 553 -9.54 -8.79 4.43
C GLY A 553 -8.80 -10.09 4.12
N ILE A 554 -8.98 -11.09 4.97
CA ILE A 554 -8.47 -12.46 4.79
C ILE A 554 -9.57 -13.49 5.03
N SER A 555 -9.38 -14.71 4.51
CA SER A 555 -10.13 -15.89 4.95
C SER A 555 -9.20 -17.04 5.28
N TYR A 556 -9.44 -17.66 6.44
CA TYR A 556 -8.60 -18.67 7.06
C TYR A 556 -9.43 -19.79 7.68
N GLU A 557 -8.80 -20.87 8.12
CA GLU A 557 -9.48 -22.03 8.74
C GLU A 557 -8.89 -22.37 10.11
N VAL A 558 -9.75 -22.62 11.10
CA VAL A 558 -9.37 -23.16 12.42
C VAL A 558 -10.27 -24.34 12.75
N ASP A 559 -9.70 -25.49 13.10
CA ASP A 559 -10.42 -26.73 13.44
C ASP A 559 -11.48 -27.17 12.42
N GLY A 560 -11.28 -26.87 11.13
CA GLY A 560 -12.23 -27.17 10.05
C GLY A 560 -13.40 -26.17 9.90
N GLU A 561 -13.41 -25.08 10.66
CA GLU A 561 -14.33 -23.94 10.46
C GLU A 561 -13.64 -22.81 9.69
N GLN A 562 -14.29 -22.30 8.64
CA GLN A 562 -13.81 -21.14 7.88
C GLN A 562 -14.20 -19.83 8.57
N TYR A 563 -13.20 -18.97 8.73
CA TYR A 563 -13.32 -17.61 9.28
C TYR A 563 -12.96 -16.58 8.21
N ILE A 564 -13.46 -15.35 8.39
CA ILE A 564 -13.14 -14.18 7.57
C ILE A 564 -12.79 -13.03 8.51
N ALA A 565 -11.68 -12.33 8.29
CA ALA A 565 -11.26 -11.20 9.12
C ALA A 565 -10.99 -9.94 8.30
N VAL A 566 -11.29 -8.76 8.87
CA VAL A 566 -11.03 -7.45 8.27
C VAL A 566 -10.87 -6.37 9.35
N ASN A 567 -10.05 -5.35 9.10
CA ASN A 567 -9.98 -4.17 9.96
C ASN A 567 -10.96 -3.08 9.49
N ALA A 568 -11.90 -2.70 10.36
CA ALA A 568 -12.77 -1.55 10.20
C ALA A 568 -12.17 -0.33 10.90
N GLY A 569 -11.57 0.59 10.15
CA GLY A 569 -10.88 1.76 10.70
C GLY A 569 -10.67 2.86 9.66
N TRP A 570 -11.63 3.78 9.56
CA TRP A 570 -11.60 4.88 8.59
C TRP A 570 -10.49 5.90 8.85
N GLY A 571 -9.78 6.27 7.80
CA GLY A 571 -8.67 7.23 7.84
C GLY A 571 -7.75 7.05 6.64
N GLY A 572 -6.45 7.25 6.84
CA GLY A 572 -5.43 7.13 5.79
C GLY A 572 -5.59 8.20 4.69
N GLY A 573 -4.92 7.97 3.56
CA GLY A 573 -5.06 8.82 2.36
C GLY A 573 -6.48 8.85 1.80
N ALA A 574 -7.26 7.78 2.02
CA ALA A 574 -8.67 7.67 1.61
C ALA A 574 -9.53 8.80 2.21
N ALA A 575 -9.38 9.03 3.52
CA ALA A 575 -10.11 10.09 4.20
C ALA A 575 -9.68 11.50 3.75
N GLN A 576 -8.42 11.69 3.38
CA GLN A 576 -7.92 12.97 2.89
C GLN A 576 -8.45 13.32 1.49
N ILE A 577 -8.59 12.33 0.60
CA ILE A 577 -9.17 12.50 -0.74
C ILE A 577 -10.64 12.95 -0.61
N GLU A 578 -11.45 12.27 0.20
CA GLU A 578 -12.84 12.66 0.44
C GLU A 578 -12.94 14.02 1.15
N GLN A 579 -12.07 14.33 2.11
CA GLN A 579 -12.05 15.65 2.76
C GLN A 579 -11.67 16.77 1.78
N ALA A 580 -10.83 16.49 0.77
CA ALA A 580 -10.50 17.44 -0.28
C ALA A 580 -11.68 17.71 -1.23
N SER A 581 -12.60 16.75 -1.43
CA SER A 581 -13.88 16.96 -2.15
C SER A 581 -14.98 17.60 -1.28
N GLY A 582 -14.65 18.00 -0.04
CA GLY A 582 -15.60 18.61 0.90
C GLY A 582 -16.48 17.59 1.63
N THR A 583 -16.10 16.32 1.59
CA THR A 583 -16.90 15.19 2.08
C THR A 583 -16.26 14.56 3.33
N GLU A 584 -17.07 14.24 4.34
CA GLU A 584 -16.56 13.56 5.54
C GLU A 584 -17.44 12.34 5.92
N LEU A 585 -16.77 11.21 6.19
CA LEU A 585 -17.35 10.09 6.92
C LEU A 585 -16.94 10.19 8.40
N PRO A 586 -17.87 9.97 9.35
CA PRO A 586 -17.56 10.10 10.77
C PRO A 586 -16.54 9.04 11.21
N ARG A 587 -15.46 9.49 11.84
CA ARG A 587 -14.49 8.60 12.49
C ARG A 587 -15.08 8.01 13.78
N SER A 588 -14.78 6.73 14.01
CA SER A 588 -15.16 5.96 15.20
C SER A 588 -13.95 5.11 15.65
N SER A 589 -14.09 4.38 16.77
CA SER A 589 -13.02 3.49 17.23
C SER A 589 -12.79 2.36 16.23
N ALA A 590 -11.54 2.17 15.79
CA ALA A 590 -11.19 1.11 14.85
C ALA A 590 -11.25 -0.27 15.51
N ARG A 591 -11.62 -1.29 14.73
CA ARG A 591 -11.79 -2.67 15.19
C ARG A 591 -11.24 -3.69 14.20
N LEU A 592 -10.67 -4.76 14.73
CA LEU A 592 -10.58 -6.03 14.01
C LEU A 592 -11.92 -6.76 14.15
N LEU A 593 -12.52 -7.15 13.03
CA LEU A 593 -13.78 -7.88 12.96
C LEU A 593 -13.55 -9.27 12.38
N VAL A 594 -14.09 -10.30 13.02
CA VAL A 594 -13.97 -11.69 12.55
C VAL A 594 -15.35 -12.33 12.46
N PHE A 595 -15.63 -12.96 11.31
CA PHE A 595 -16.91 -13.55 10.94
C PHE A 595 -16.78 -15.06 10.70
N LYS A 596 -17.86 -15.79 10.96
CA LYS A 596 -18.04 -17.18 10.52
C LYS A 596 -19.52 -17.51 10.28
N LEU A 597 -19.81 -18.66 9.69
CA LEU A 597 -21.19 -19.15 9.56
C LEU A 597 -21.82 -19.36 10.94
N GLY A 598 -22.97 -18.75 11.18
CA GLY A 598 -23.68 -18.84 12.47
C GLY A 598 -23.06 -18.01 13.60
N GLY A 599 -22.17 -17.06 13.31
CA GLY A 599 -21.66 -16.11 14.32
C GLY A 599 -22.78 -15.22 14.88
N THR A 600 -22.78 -14.97 16.19
CA THR A 600 -23.86 -14.25 16.90
C THR A 600 -23.40 -13.05 17.74
N ALA A 601 -22.09 -12.77 17.78
CA ALA A 601 -21.55 -11.65 18.54
C ALA A 601 -22.10 -10.30 18.01
N GLN A 602 -22.13 -9.29 18.88
CA GLN A 602 -22.68 -7.97 18.56
C GLN A 602 -21.64 -6.89 18.86
N LEU A 603 -21.58 -5.89 17.99
CA LEU A 603 -20.80 -4.68 18.24
C LEU A 603 -21.47 -3.83 19.33
N PRO A 604 -20.71 -3.13 20.18
CA PRO A 604 -21.26 -2.22 21.18
C PRO A 604 -21.89 -1.01 20.48
N ALA A 605 -22.83 -0.32 21.15
CA ALA A 605 -23.40 0.91 20.62
C ALA A 605 -22.32 2.00 20.45
N LEU A 606 -22.41 2.80 19.39
CA LEU A 606 -21.56 3.97 19.21
C LEU A 606 -21.85 5.02 20.29
N ALA A 607 -20.81 5.72 20.73
CA ALA A 607 -20.93 6.83 21.66
C ALA A 607 -21.75 7.99 21.06
N ALA A 608 -22.52 8.68 21.91
CA ALA A 608 -23.26 9.86 21.49
C ALA A 608 -22.31 10.99 21.03
N LYS A 609 -22.67 11.70 19.97
CA LYS A 609 -21.91 12.86 19.49
C LYS A 609 -22.06 14.02 20.49
N GLU A 610 -20.94 14.56 20.96
CA GLU A 610 -20.93 15.75 21.82
C GLU A 610 -21.48 16.99 21.08
N PRO A 611 -22.18 17.90 21.77
CA PRO A 611 -22.63 19.16 21.18
C PRO A 611 -21.45 20.06 20.83
N VAL A 612 -21.51 20.73 19.69
CA VAL A 612 -20.48 21.69 19.26
C VAL A 612 -20.52 22.91 20.20
N PRO A 613 -19.38 23.31 20.81
CA PRO A 613 -19.32 24.48 21.67
C PRO A 613 -19.47 25.79 20.86
N PRO A 614 -20.01 26.88 21.45
CA PRO A 614 -20.06 28.17 20.78
C PRO A 614 -18.65 28.77 20.63
N PRO A 615 -18.32 29.35 19.47
CA PRO A 615 -16.99 29.92 19.22
C PRO A 615 -16.77 31.21 20.02
N PRO A 616 -15.50 31.57 20.30
CA PRO A 616 -15.13 32.91 20.76
C PRO A 616 -15.57 33.98 19.76
N ALA A 617 -15.86 35.20 20.25
CA ALA A 617 -16.16 36.33 19.37
C ALA A 617 -14.94 36.68 18.49
N LEU A 618 -15.18 36.86 17.19
CA LEU A 618 -14.16 37.30 16.24
C LEU A 618 -13.69 38.73 16.58
N ARG A 619 -12.36 38.93 16.62
CA ARG A 619 -11.71 40.23 16.93
C ARG A 619 -10.56 40.58 15.98
N ALA A 620 -10.28 39.72 15.01
CA ALA A 620 -9.18 39.88 14.06
C ALA A 620 -9.60 40.75 12.87
N SER A 621 -8.62 41.34 12.19
CA SER A 621 -8.85 42.02 10.91
C SER A 621 -8.92 41.01 9.76
N GLU A 622 -9.60 41.38 8.68
CA GLU A 622 -9.68 40.59 7.44
C GLU A 622 -8.29 40.20 6.90
N ALA A 623 -7.31 41.10 7.01
CA ALA A 623 -5.92 40.82 6.63
C ALA A 623 -5.25 39.74 7.51
N GLU A 624 -5.50 39.74 8.82
CA GLU A 624 -5.00 38.69 9.73
C GLU A 624 -5.67 37.34 9.44
N ILE A 625 -6.99 37.34 9.19
CA ILE A 625 -7.76 36.15 8.81
C ILE A 625 -7.26 35.58 7.47
N THR A 626 -6.98 36.44 6.47
CA THR A 626 -6.50 36.04 5.14
C THR A 626 -5.10 35.42 5.22
N ARG A 627 -4.18 36.05 5.97
CA ARG A 627 -2.85 35.49 6.27
C ARG A 627 -2.98 34.15 7.01
N GLY A 628 -3.91 34.06 7.96
CA GLY A 628 -4.22 32.84 8.70
C GLY A 628 -4.70 31.70 7.81
N ALA A 629 -5.57 31.97 6.84
CA ALA A 629 -6.07 30.99 5.87
C ALA A 629 -4.95 30.40 5.00
N GLN A 630 -4.05 31.25 4.51
CA GLN A 630 -2.88 30.82 3.72
C GLN A 630 -1.94 29.92 4.52
N LEU A 631 -1.59 30.35 5.75
CA LEU A 631 -0.73 29.58 6.65
C LEU A 631 -1.38 28.25 7.07
N TYR A 632 -2.70 28.26 7.31
CA TYR A 632 -3.49 27.06 7.60
C TYR A 632 -3.44 26.06 6.44
N GLY A 633 -3.64 26.52 5.20
CA GLY A 633 -3.58 25.68 3.99
C GLY A 633 -2.22 24.99 3.82
N GLN A 634 -1.13 25.70 4.12
CA GLN A 634 0.24 25.20 3.99
C GLN A 634 0.71 24.28 5.15
N THR A 635 0.02 24.29 6.29
CA THR A 635 0.56 23.71 7.55
C THR A 635 -0.40 22.71 8.21
N CYS A 636 -1.70 22.95 8.14
CA CYS A 636 -2.72 22.27 8.95
C CYS A 636 -3.72 21.44 8.11
N ALA A 637 -4.03 21.89 6.89
CA ALA A 637 -5.13 21.36 6.08
C ALA A 637 -5.01 19.85 5.75
N VAL A 638 -3.79 19.32 5.65
CA VAL A 638 -3.54 17.88 5.41
C VAL A 638 -4.05 16.96 6.53
N CYS A 639 -4.19 17.48 7.76
CA CYS A 639 -4.71 16.73 8.91
C CYS A 639 -6.07 17.24 9.42
N HIS A 640 -6.39 18.51 9.21
CA HIS A 640 -7.60 19.17 9.72
C HIS A 640 -8.60 19.57 8.63
N GLY A 641 -8.42 19.03 7.43
CA GLY A 641 -9.29 19.23 6.28
C GLY A 641 -9.12 20.58 5.59
N GLN A 642 -9.57 20.66 4.34
CA GLN A 642 -9.57 21.90 3.58
C GLN A 642 -10.56 22.91 4.18
N ASN A 643 -10.20 24.19 4.17
CA ASN A 643 -11.00 25.28 4.75
C ASN A 643 -11.43 25.06 6.24
N ALA A 644 -10.62 24.31 6.99
CA ALA A 644 -10.86 23.89 8.38
C ALA A 644 -12.12 23.02 8.62
N VAL A 645 -12.59 22.30 7.60
CA VAL A 645 -13.74 21.41 7.68
C VAL A 645 -13.30 19.96 7.91
N GLY A 646 -13.69 19.38 9.05
CA GLY A 646 -13.45 17.95 9.35
C GLY A 646 -12.02 17.61 9.79
N GLY A 647 -11.50 16.47 9.33
CA GLY A 647 -10.11 16.05 9.55
C GLY A 647 -9.94 14.91 10.56
N VAL A 648 -8.82 14.91 11.28
CA VAL A 648 -8.62 14.09 12.50
C VAL A 648 -9.43 14.66 13.66
N LYS A 649 -9.51 16.00 13.72
CA LYS A 649 -10.39 16.80 14.58
C LYS A 649 -10.75 18.08 13.85
N ASP A 650 -12.05 18.37 13.76
CA ASP A 650 -12.53 19.65 13.24
C ASP A 650 -12.17 20.79 14.19
N LEU A 651 -11.33 21.71 13.70
CA LEU A 651 -10.80 22.81 14.51
C LEU A 651 -11.80 23.96 14.70
N ARG A 652 -12.93 23.97 13.98
CA ARG A 652 -14.02 24.93 14.24
C ARG A 652 -14.79 24.57 15.51
N HIS A 653 -14.74 23.30 15.93
CA HIS A 653 -15.41 22.78 17.12
C HIS A 653 -14.54 22.81 18.40
N MET A 654 -13.49 23.65 18.44
CA MET A 654 -12.62 23.77 19.61
C MET A 654 -13.39 24.25 20.86
N SER A 655 -13.13 23.61 22.00
CA SER A 655 -13.64 24.09 23.29
C SER A 655 -12.91 25.37 23.74
N ALA A 656 -13.50 26.11 24.68
CA ALA A 656 -12.87 27.31 25.25
C ALA A 656 -11.48 27.01 25.86
N ASP A 657 -11.29 25.84 26.46
CA ASP A 657 -9.99 25.38 26.98
C ASP A 657 -8.97 25.13 25.85
N THR A 658 -9.39 24.50 24.75
CA THR A 658 -8.54 24.29 23.57
C THR A 658 -8.16 25.61 22.90
N HIS A 659 -9.10 26.56 22.79
CA HIS A 659 -8.77 27.92 22.33
C HIS A 659 -7.74 28.60 23.26
N GLY A 660 -7.90 28.49 24.58
CA GLY A 660 -6.97 29.05 25.56
C GLY A 660 -5.55 28.45 25.50
N LYS A 661 -5.39 27.26 24.93
CA LYS A 661 -4.12 26.53 24.79
C LYS A 661 -3.59 26.47 23.36
N PHE A 662 -4.19 27.17 22.40
CA PHE A 662 -3.88 26.99 20.97
C PHE A 662 -2.38 27.15 20.64
N ALA A 663 -1.74 28.22 21.11
CA ALA A 663 -0.31 28.45 20.88
C ALA A 663 0.56 27.36 21.53
N ASP A 664 0.15 26.80 22.67
CA ASP A 664 0.88 25.72 23.35
C ASP A 664 0.76 24.38 22.61
N ILE A 665 -0.41 24.12 22.03
CA ILE A 665 -0.66 22.93 21.20
C ILE A 665 0.22 23.01 19.95
N VAL A 666 0.23 24.16 19.27
CA VAL A 666 0.90 24.34 17.97
C VAL A 666 2.42 24.55 18.09
N LEU A 667 2.91 25.28 19.10
CA LEU A 667 4.32 25.69 19.21
C LEU A 667 5.08 25.03 20.36
N ARG A 668 4.38 24.43 21.34
CA ARG A 668 4.99 23.68 22.45
C ARG A 668 4.66 22.19 22.41
N GLY A 669 3.86 21.73 21.44
CA GLY A 669 3.56 20.32 21.22
C GLY A 669 2.85 19.64 22.41
N ILE A 670 2.04 20.36 23.20
CA ILE A 670 1.45 19.78 24.42
C ILE A 670 0.46 18.62 24.18
N TYR A 671 0.12 18.34 22.92
CA TYR A 671 -0.68 17.19 22.46
C TYR A 671 0.12 16.24 21.54
N VAL A 672 1.45 16.23 21.65
CA VAL A 672 2.32 15.31 20.87
C VAL A 672 2.00 13.85 21.16
N ASP A 673 1.57 13.52 22.39
CA ASP A 673 1.06 12.19 22.79
C ASP A 673 -0.07 11.67 21.88
N LYS A 674 -0.89 12.59 21.33
CA LYS A 674 -2.01 12.32 20.41
C LYS A 674 -1.61 12.42 18.93
N GLY A 675 -0.34 12.69 18.63
CA GLY A 675 0.19 12.90 17.28
C GLY A 675 0.13 14.35 16.78
N MET A 676 -0.21 15.33 17.64
CA MET A 676 -0.12 16.75 17.30
C MET A 676 1.27 17.29 17.68
N ALA A 677 2.20 17.21 16.72
CA ALA A 677 3.57 17.68 16.88
C ALA A 677 3.65 19.21 17.09
N SER A 678 4.81 19.70 17.56
CA SER A 678 5.13 21.12 17.44
C SER A 678 5.42 21.49 15.99
N PHE A 679 5.12 22.74 15.64
CA PHE A 679 5.41 23.40 14.37
C PHE A 679 6.31 24.64 14.55
N SER A 680 6.90 24.84 15.74
CA SER A 680 7.77 25.99 16.07
C SER A 680 9.06 26.10 15.25
N ASP A 681 9.41 25.07 14.49
CA ASP A 681 10.51 25.02 13.52
C ASP A 681 10.13 25.58 12.15
N ILE A 682 8.82 25.69 11.84
CA ILE A 682 8.33 26.18 10.54
C ILE A 682 7.27 27.30 10.62
N ILE A 683 6.75 27.63 11.81
CA ILE A 683 5.93 28.83 12.05
C ILE A 683 6.24 29.51 13.40
N ASP A 684 6.10 30.84 13.45
CA ASP A 684 6.26 31.68 14.63
C ASP A 684 4.94 31.94 15.41
N ALA A 685 5.03 32.71 16.49
CA ALA A 685 3.89 33.05 17.35
C ALA A 685 2.82 33.92 16.67
N ASP A 686 3.20 34.84 15.80
CA ASP A 686 2.26 35.71 15.07
C ASP A 686 1.56 34.95 13.94
N GLN A 687 2.29 34.03 13.29
CA GLN A 687 1.75 33.08 12.32
C GLN A 687 0.75 32.12 12.98
N ALA A 688 1.09 31.54 14.13
CA ALA A 688 0.16 30.71 14.91
C ALA A 688 -1.09 31.49 15.35
N LYS A 689 -0.93 32.75 15.80
CA LYS A 689 -2.05 33.65 16.10
C LYS A 689 -2.94 33.89 14.88
N ALA A 690 -2.36 34.17 13.71
CA ALA A 690 -3.13 34.38 12.48
C ALA A 690 -3.95 33.14 12.10
N ILE A 691 -3.36 31.94 12.18
CA ILE A 691 -4.09 30.67 11.99
C ILE A 691 -5.25 30.56 13.00
N HIS A 692 -5.03 30.89 14.28
CA HIS A 692 -6.09 30.85 15.30
C HIS A 692 -7.25 31.81 14.99
N SER A 693 -6.94 33.02 14.56
CA SER A 693 -7.91 34.03 14.12
C SER A 693 -8.73 33.55 12.92
N TYR A 694 -8.11 32.89 11.94
CA TYR A 694 -8.81 32.25 10.82
C TYR A 694 -9.77 31.14 11.29
N LEU A 695 -9.33 30.27 12.21
CA LEU A 695 -10.17 29.20 12.76
C LEU A 695 -11.37 29.77 13.55
N ILE A 696 -11.18 30.86 14.29
CA ILE A 696 -12.27 31.57 14.99
C ILE A 696 -13.25 32.18 13.97
N ALA A 697 -12.79 32.77 12.87
CA ALA A 697 -13.66 33.30 11.82
C ALA A 697 -14.52 32.19 11.20
N ARG A 698 -13.89 31.10 10.74
CA ARG A 698 -14.58 29.93 10.17
C ARG A 698 -15.61 29.30 11.13
N ALA A 699 -15.31 29.28 12.43
CA ALA A 699 -16.26 28.81 13.43
C ALA A 699 -17.43 29.78 13.67
N ASN A 700 -17.26 31.10 13.53
CA ASN A 700 -18.37 32.07 13.64
C ASN A 700 -19.27 32.04 12.40
N GLU A 701 -18.71 31.79 11.21
CA GLU A 701 -19.47 31.58 9.97
C GLU A 701 -20.50 30.44 10.12
N ASP A 702 -20.10 29.30 10.70
CA ASP A 702 -21.00 28.16 11.00
C ASP A 702 -22.14 28.52 11.98
N TRP A 703 -21.95 29.57 12.80
CA TRP A 703 -22.93 30.08 13.76
C TRP A 703 -23.70 31.31 13.26
N GLY A 704 -23.46 31.75 12.02
CA GLY A 704 -24.11 32.91 11.40
C GLY A 704 -23.76 34.24 12.08
N ARG A 705 -22.49 34.44 12.46
CA ARG A 705 -21.99 35.61 13.21
C ARG A 705 -20.88 36.36 12.49
#